data_AF-F8CIF2-F1
#
_entry.id   AF-F8CIF2-F1
#
_cell.length_a   1.000
_cell.length_b   1.000
_cell.length_c   1.000
_cell.angle_alpha   90.00
_cell.angle_beta   90.00
_cell.angle_gamma   90.00
#
_symmetry.space_group_name_H-M   'P 1'
#
loop_
_entity.id
_entity.type
_entity.pdbx_description
1 polymer ?
#
loop_
_entity_poly.entity_id
_entity_poly.type
_entity_poly.pdbx_seq_one_letter_code
_entity_poly.pdbx_strand_id
1 'polypeptide(L)'
;MSGPVPARWEPPPAFDEYRLIRLLGEGGMGRVYLAEDTALQRRVAIKFIGAERSGPEQRDRLFAEARALARLRHPNVVTVYRVSEVGAHPYLVQEFLPGVSLRGLPAPLPPERVLAIALGLARGLAAAHRAHVLHRDLKPDNVMVLPDGAVKLVDFGLALSWTAAPGDAAPALQPTIPIAGTRGYMAPEALRGEPPGPRGDVYGLGMVLHELLAGHRPFDEPTASGAMEEAGTPEARPSGAEPSGSGLGDRLRAIILRCLEYDPARRFASADTLCAELERLKEDGAPIPVPPGNPYRGLQAFDAEHRGLFFGRGAELRTIHERLRAQALVLVAGDSGVGKSSLCRAGVSPLVTQAGLGDGCAYTVLSLMPGRRPLTALVAAVAGRLGLSEELLAAQVRHEPAAMARALRAAGPTRGTLLFIDQLEELFTQSEPDEASAFTQVLGHLAILARGVRTLATVRGDYFTRLAALPGLEDEVARALFLVKPLGPEGTREAVVGPARVTGVAFETEALVDTLVASSAHAPGGLPILQFTLAELWDARDRTAQRIREASLEALGGVAGALGRHADGALAALAPDARLAARGLLLRLISPEGARVRRTTRELGAEASANRIALEALVRARLVVVRQDGEAHVHEVAHEALLEGWSTLRGWLEAARQERQGLERVRLAAAGWERADRPASALWSRRELDVVSAAGELALTRQEAAFLKASRRALRRTFARRLGLALALPLTAMVAGGAAWLKGRHALERTVQAHLDEARASITEARAHHAAAKAARADAFQRWDARGERALTGAPVVGAGGEPEETWAEARKRDDRADDAYQRATQALDTALLLDGSRREARGLLAEVLTGRMELAEWFFRPGQRREALRRLASLDDDGAGQRRFLAPPVLDLATEPPGAEVLLQRDTGEPGAPSLSAAISLGLTPIAAHALATGPGSYVLTFQAPGLTRAVLPVVLAAGENLQARIPLPRAADVPEGFVYIPPGRFLFGSSDDEALRREFLQAPPLRQVTTGGYLIARHELTFAEWLAFLDALPPDAQRRRTPGVRSTAGALALTRETSGWRLMLQPTQHPLYASSGEPIRYPGRDRRAVQDWLRFPISAISLEDARAYLAWLDRSGRLPGARLCSEYEWERAARGADARLFPMGDVLAPDDANFDETYGRQPLGFGPDEVGAHPASASPFGVMDLAGNVIEWVRSVREPGEAVARGGSWYYDRISNRSNSRMPNEPWLRDIRIGLRVCAPAPAPRHTP
;
A
#
# COMPACT_ATOMS: atom_id res chain seq x y z
N MET A 1 51.61 -35.92 -13.71
CA MET A 1 51.89 -34.50 -13.96
C MET A 1 50.78 -33.70 -13.31
N SER A 2 51.06 -33.14 -12.13
CA SER A 2 50.13 -32.27 -11.40
C SER A 2 50.04 -30.95 -12.15
N GLY A 3 48.93 -30.73 -12.85
CA GLY A 3 48.67 -29.44 -13.50
C GLY A 3 48.71 -28.31 -12.47
N PRO A 4 49.08 -27.07 -12.88
CA PRO A 4 49.12 -25.95 -11.95
C PRO A 4 47.72 -25.73 -11.39
N VAL A 5 47.60 -25.74 -10.05
CA VAL A 5 46.40 -25.30 -9.35
C VAL A 5 46.07 -23.88 -9.85
N PRO A 6 44.86 -23.60 -10.37
CA PRO A 6 44.54 -22.27 -10.86
C PRO A 6 44.73 -21.25 -9.73
N ALA A 7 45.43 -20.16 -10.05
CA ALA A 7 45.69 -19.09 -9.08
C ALA A 7 44.37 -18.53 -8.56
N ARG A 8 44.20 -18.58 -7.24
CA ARG A 8 43.01 -18.11 -6.52
C ARG A 8 42.84 -16.60 -6.76
N TRP A 9 41.65 -16.16 -7.16
CA TRP A 9 41.40 -14.74 -7.43
C TRP A 9 41.60 -13.88 -6.18
N GLU A 10 42.36 -12.80 -6.31
CA GLU A 10 42.55 -11.78 -5.27
C GLU A 10 41.89 -10.47 -5.72
N PRO A 11 41.12 -9.81 -4.83
CA PRO A 11 40.51 -8.54 -5.15
C PRO A 11 41.60 -7.45 -5.25
N PRO A 12 41.43 -6.46 -6.15
CA PRO A 12 42.39 -5.38 -6.30
C PRO A 12 42.50 -4.54 -5.01
N PRO A 13 43.68 -3.97 -4.69
CA PRO A 13 43.88 -3.16 -3.48
C PRO A 13 42.98 -1.92 -3.39
N ALA A 14 42.49 -1.43 -4.53
CA ALA A 14 41.46 -0.41 -4.61
C ALA A 14 40.56 -0.64 -5.84
N PHE A 15 39.27 -0.38 -5.70
CA PHE A 15 38.25 -0.47 -6.76
C PHE A 15 37.05 0.40 -6.38
N ASP A 16 36.32 0.91 -7.38
CA ASP A 16 35.31 1.95 -7.13
C ASP A 16 35.88 3.11 -6.29
N GLU A 17 35.24 3.41 -5.16
CA GLU A 17 35.65 4.41 -4.17
C GLU A 17 36.23 3.73 -2.91
N TYR A 18 36.53 2.44 -2.97
CA TYR A 18 36.99 1.64 -1.83
C TYR A 18 38.46 1.27 -1.95
N ARG A 19 39.20 1.48 -0.86
CA ARG A 19 40.58 1.02 -0.71
C ARG A 19 40.63 -0.11 0.31
N LEU A 20 41.02 -1.31 -0.09
CA LEU A 20 41.20 -2.44 0.82
C LEU A 20 42.39 -2.18 1.74
N ILE A 21 42.19 -2.40 3.04
CA ILE A 21 43.20 -2.21 4.08
C ILE A 21 43.79 -3.56 4.47
N ARG A 22 42.94 -4.54 4.82
CA ARG A 22 43.36 -5.89 5.22
C ARG A 22 42.21 -6.89 5.13
N LEU A 23 42.54 -8.17 4.99
CA LEU A 23 41.56 -9.26 5.10
C LEU A 23 41.05 -9.36 6.55
N LEU A 24 39.73 -9.51 6.71
CA LEU A 24 39.05 -9.73 8.00
C LEU A 24 38.71 -11.21 8.22
N GLY A 25 38.35 -11.93 7.16
CA GLY A 25 38.02 -13.35 7.26
C GLY A 25 37.79 -14.01 5.90
N GLU A 26 37.91 -15.34 5.85
CA GLU A 26 37.74 -16.16 4.67
C GLU A 26 36.88 -17.39 5.01
N GLY A 27 35.82 -17.65 4.25
CA GLY A 27 34.90 -18.76 4.48
C GLY A 27 34.27 -19.32 3.20
N GLY A 28 33.39 -20.32 3.33
CA GLY A 28 32.79 -21.04 2.20
C GLY A 28 31.92 -20.19 1.25
N MET A 29 31.46 -19.02 1.70
CA MET A 29 30.70 -18.06 0.89
C MET A 29 31.58 -16.94 0.32
N GLY A 30 32.89 -16.90 0.63
CA GLY A 30 33.84 -15.92 0.08
C GLY A 30 34.72 -15.21 1.13
N ARG A 31 35.29 -14.05 0.78
CA ARG A 31 36.31 -13.32 1.56
C ARG A 31 35.79 -11.96 2.00
N VAL A 32 36.04 -11.57 3.25
CA VAL A 32 35.65 -10.28 3.82
C VAL A 32 36.89 -9.45 4.11
N TYR A 33 36.93 -8.20 3.64
CA TYR A 33 38.02 -7.26 3.81
C TYR A 33 37.56 -6.02 4.58
N LEU A 34 38.46 -5.45 5.39
CA LEU A 34 38.34 -4.08 5.88
C LEU A 34 38.77 -3.15 4.77
N ALA A 35 37.96 -2.14 4.48
CA ALA A 35 38.25 -1.13 3.47
C ALA A 35 37.93 0.27 3.97
N GLU A 36 38.50 1.27 3.30
CA GLU A 36 38.19 2.69 3.43
C GLU A 36 37.33 3.12 2.25
N ASP A 37 36.13 3.64 2.53
CA ASP A 37 35.28 4.38 1.61
C ASP A 37 35.88 5.79 1.48
N THR A 38 36.59 6.03 0.39
CA THR A 38 37.40 7.25 0.18
C THR A 38 36.55 8.47 -0.16
N ALA A 39 35.33 8.30 -0.66
CA ALA A 39 34.41 9.40 -0.93
C ALA A 39 33.74 9.90 0.35
N LEU A 40 33.34 8.99 1.25
CA LEU A 40 32.67 9.33 2.51
C LEU A 40 33.61 9.34 3.73
N GLN A 41 34.90 9.09 3.52
CA GLN A 41 35.95 9.05 4.54
C GLN A 41 35.60 8.18 5.76
N ARG A 42 35.16 6.94 5.53
CA ARG A 42 34.74 6.01 6.59
C ARG A 42 35.26 4.59 6.35
N ARG A 43 35.32 3.79 7.42
CA ARG A 43 35.67 2.35 7.33
C ARG A 43 34.44 1.51 7.01
N VAL A 44 34.59 0.55 6.10
CA VAL A 44 33.55 -0.39 5.68
C VAL A 44 34.10 -1.81 5.63
N ALA A 45 33.23 -2.80 5.76
CA ALA A 45 33.57 -4.20 5.49
C ALA A 45 33.07 -4.56 4.09
N ILE A 46 33.91 -5.17 3.27
CA ILE A 46 33.55 -5.60 1.92
C ILE A 46 33.66 -7.11 1.82
N LYS A 47 32.54 -7.79 1.59
CA LYS A 47 32.48 -9.24 1.41
C LYS A 47 32.41 -9.56 -0.08
N PHE A 48 33.45 -10.18 -0.62
CA PHE A 48 33.46 -10.81 -1.93
C PHE A 48 32.87 -12.20 -1.83
N ILE A 49 31.97 -12.55 -2.74
CA ILE A 49 31.26 -13.81 -2.74
C ILE A 49 32.00 -14.79 -3.67
N GLY A 50 32.27 -16.00 -3.20
CA GLY A 50 33.11 -16.98 -3.91
C GLY A 50 32.54 -17.37 -5.27
N ALA A 51 33.30 -17.14 -6.35
CA ALA A 51 32.84 -17.24 -7.74
C ALA A 51 32.73 -18.67 -8.31
N GLU A 52 33.09 -19.73 -7.57
CA GLU A 52 33.19 -21.08 -8.15
C GLU A 52 31.86 -21.81 -8.41
N ARG A 53 30.68 -21.24 -8.09
CA ARG A 53 29.40 -21.98 -8.16
C ARG A 53 28.15 -21.24 -8.65
N SER A 54 28.25 -20.08 -9.29
CA SER A 54 27.05 -19.29 -9.59
C SER A 54 26.78 -19.11 -11.09
N GLY A 55 25.75 -19.76 -11.61
CA GLY A 55 25.15 -19.40 -12.91
C GLY A 55 24.47 -18.02 -12.88
N PRO A 56 24.03 -17.48 -14.02
CA PRO A 56 23.36 -16.16 -14.11
C PRO A 56 22.17 -16.02 -13.15
N GLU A 57 21.30 -17.03 -13.06
CA GLU A 57 20.12 -17.01 -12.19
C GLU A 57 20.43 -16.95 -10.69
N GLN A 58 21.53 -17.58 -10.24
CA GLN A 58 21.95 -17.53 -8.85
C GLN A 58 22.52 -16.16 -8.48
N ARG A 59 23.13 -15.44 -9.44
CA ARG A 59 23.62 -14.07 -9.25
C ARG A 59 22.48 -13.05 -9.23
N ASP A 60 21.46 -13.19 -10.08
CA ASP A 60 20.29 -12.30 -10.04
C ASP A 60 19.50 -12.44 -8.74
N ARG A 61 19.34 -13.69 -8.23
CA ARG A 61 18.75 -13.94 -6.91
C ARG A 61 19.59 -13.33 -5.78
N LEU A 62 20.91 -13.49 -5.85
CA LEU A 62 21.87 -12.89 -4.91
C LEU A 62 21.73 -11.36 -4.83
N PHE A 63 21.63 -10.68 -5.98
CA PHE A 63 21.42 -9.23 -6.02
C PHE A 63 20.03 -8.82 -5.55
N ALA A 64 18.97 -9.57 -5.88
CA ALA A 64 17.62 -9.29 -5.39
C ALA A 64 17.54 -9.39 -3.86
N GLU A 65 18.17 -10.40 -3.27
CA GLU A 65 18.22 -10.61 -1.81
C GLU A 65 19.09 -9.57 -1.10
N ALA A 66 20.26 -9.25 -1.68
CA ALA A 66 21.12 -8.22 -1.13
C ALA A 66 20.47 -6.82 -1.20
N ARG A 67 19.64 -6.54 -2.22
CA ARG A 67 18.80 -5.33 -2.28
C ARG A 67 17.69 -5.33 -1.22
N ALA A 68 17.08 -6.47 -0.93
CA ALA A 68 16.10 -6.60 0.15
C ALA A 68 16.76 -6.32 1.52
N LEU A 69 17.97 -6.86 1.74
CA LEU A 69 18.76 -6.59 2.94
C LEU A 69 19.21 -5.13 3.04
N ALA A 70 19.54 -4.47 1.92
CA ALA A 70 19.90 -3.03 1.90
C ALA A 70 18.76 -2.08 2.30
N ARG A 71 17.50 -2.53 2.21
CA ARG A 71 16.34 -1.77 2.71
C ARG A 71 16.13 -1.93 4.22
N LEU A 72 16.74 -2.94 4.83
CA LEU A 72 16.62 -3.22 6.26
C LEU A 72 17.60 -2.35 7.06
N ARG A 73 17.08 -1.46 7.89
CA ARG A 73 17.87 -0.64 8.83
C ARG A 73 17.45 -0.95 10.26
N HIS A 74 18.30 -1.64 11.00
CA HIS A 74 18.01 -2.03 12.39
C HIS A 74 19.29 -2.11 13.24
N PRO A 75 19.30 -1.69 14.52
CA PRO A 75 20.50 -1.70 15.36
C PRO A 75 21.17 -3.07 15.52
N ASN A 76 20.40 -4.16 15.48
CA ASN A 76 20.90 -5.54 15.63
C ASN A 76 21.10 -6.28 14.30
N VAL A 77 21.05 -5.57 13.16
CA VAL A 77 21.34 -6.13 11.83
C VAL A 77 22.42 -5.27 11.19
N VAL A 78 23.38 -5.90 10.52
CA VAL A 78 24.41 -5.16 9.79
C VAL A 78 23.80 -4.30 8.69
N THR A 79 24.23 -3.04 8.59
CA THR A 79 23.76 -2.15 7.54
C THR A 79 24.50 -2.45 6.24
N VAL A 80 23.77 -2.77 5.18
CA VAL A 80 24.33 -2.86 3.82
C VAL A 80 24.29 -1.48 3.17
N TYR A 81 25.45 -0.98 2.75
CA TYR A 81 25.56 0.31 2.05
C TYR A 81 25.45 0.16 0.55
N ARG A 82 26.03 -0.92 0.00
CA ARG A 82 26.10 -1.13 -1.45
C ARG A 82 26.20 -2.61 -1.76
N VAL A 83 25.58 -3.00 -2.86
CA VAL A 83 25.81 -4.28 -3.50
C VAL A 83 26.28 -3.96 -4.91
N SER A 84 27.40 -4.52 -5.31
CA SER A 84 28.00 -4.25 -6.62
C SER A 84 28.93 -5.43 -6.93
N GLU A 85 29.81 -5.25 -7.89
CA GLU A 85 30.67 -6.31 -8.40
C GLU A 85 31.93 -5.69 -8.98
N VAL A 86 33.05 -6.39 -8.80
CA VAL A 86 34.33 -6.01 -9.38
C VAL A 86 34.81 -7.18 -10.24
N GLY A 87 34.89 -6.94 -11.54
CA GLY A 87 35.05 -8.03 -12.51
C GLY A 87 33.82 -8.95 -12.53
N ALA A 88 34.00 -10.24 -12.26
CA ALA A 88 32.92 -11.23 -12.15
C ALA A 88 32.63 -11.66 -10.70
N HIS A 89 33.15 -10.93 -9.72
CA HIS A 89 33.07 -11.27 -8.30
C HIS A 89 32.11 -10.30 -7.59
N PRO A 90 30.89 -10.73 -7.26
CA PRO A 90 29.95 -9.90 -6.54
C PRO A 90 30.50 -9.56 -5.16
N TYR A 91 30.33 -8.30 -4.77
CA TYR A 91 30.74 -7.82 -3.46
C TYR A 91 29.63 -7.04 -2.77
N LEU A 92 29.59 -7.21 -1.45
CA LEU A 92 28.68 -6.52 -0.55
C LEU A 92 29.48 -5.57 0.32
N VAL A 93 29.17 -4.27 0.25
CA VAL A 93 29.70 -3.25 1.16
C VAL A 93 28.74 -3.10 2.31
N GLN A 94 29.24 -3.33 3.50
CA GLN A 94 28.49 -3.26 4.74
C GLN A 94 29.24 -2.43 5.78
N GLU A 95 28.50 -2.04 6.81
CA GLU A 95 29.05 -1.40 8.00
C GLU A 95 30.23 -2.22 8.57
N PHE A 96 31.37 -1.55 8.80
CA PHE A 96 32.47 -2.19 9.50
C PHE A 96 32.15 -2.27 11.00
N LEU A 97 32.15 -3.48 11.54
CA LEU A 97 31.87 -3.75 12.94
C LEU A 97 33.17 -4.03 13.70
N PRO A 98 33.66 -3.11 14.57
CA PRO A 98 34.91 -3.28 15.31
C PRO A 98 34.76 -4.23 16.52
N GLY A 99 34.06 -5.36 16.35
CA GLY A 99 33.74 -6.34 17.39
C GLY A 99 34.38 -7.71 17.18
N VAL A 100 34.02 -8.67 18.03
CA VAL A 100 34.42 -10.09 17.94
C VAL A 100 33.20 -10.95 17.58
N SER A 101 33.39 -12.05 16.85
CA SER A 101 32.28 -12.99 16.60
C SER A 101 31.91 -13.76 17.87
N LEU A 102 30.67 -14.26 17.96
CA LEU A 102 30.26 -15.09 19.10
C LEU A 102 31.12 -16.34 19.26
N ARG A 103 31.63 -16.92 18.17
CA ARG A 103 32.56 -18.06 18.22
C ARG A 103 33.84 -17.76 19.01
N GLY A 104 34.28 -16.49 19.01
CA GLY A 104 35.47 -16.07 19.75
C GLY A 104 35.24 -15.87 21.26
N LEU A 105 34.01 -16.01 21.76
CA LEU A 105 33.72 -15.91 23.18
C LEU A 105 33.93 -17.26 23.88
N PRO A 106 34.53 -17.30 25.09
CA PRO A 106 34.68 -18.53 25.85
C PRO A 106 33.32 -18.95 26.43
N ALA A 107 32.65 -19.91 25.80
CA ALA A 107 31.45 -20.56 26.33
C ALA A 107 31.83 -21.64 27.37
N PRO A 108 31.00 -21.91 28.39
CA PRO A 108 29.68 -21.32 28.66
C PRO A 108 29.75 -19.89 29.19
N LEU A 109 28.77 -19.07 28.83
CA LEU A 109 28.60 -17.70 29.31
C LEU A 109 27.58 -17.63 30.47
N PRO A 110 27.69 -16.64 31.37
CA PRO A 110 26.68 -16.39 32.39
C PRO A 110 25.28 -16.18 31.78
N PRO A 111 24.20 -16.70 32.40
CA PRO A 111 22.83 -16.59 31.87
C PRO A 111 22.40 -15.17 31.52
N GLU A 112 22.82 -14.17 32.29
CA GLU A 112 22.53 -12.75 32.06
C GLU A 112 23.14 -12.27 30.74
N ARG A 113 24.35 -12.74 30.43
CA ARG A 113 25.06 -12.40 29.19
C ARG A 113 24.46 -13.14 28.00
N VAL A 114 24.07 -14.41 28.17
CA VAL A 114 23.35 -15.17 27.14
C VAL A 114 22.00 -14.51 26.83
N LEU A 115 21.27 -14.07 27.85
CA LEU A 115 19.99 -13.37 27.69
C LEU A 115 20.16 -12.04 26.92
N ALA A 116 21.17 -11.24 27.27
CA ALA A 116 21.44 -9.99 26.56
C ALA A 116 21.75 -10.20 25.07
N ILE A 117 22.53 -11.25 24.76
CA ILE A 117 22.81 -11.67 23.39
C ILE A 117 21.51 -12.14 22.71
N ALA A 118 20.76 -13.03 23.34
CA ALA A 118 19.51 -13.59 22.83
C ALA A 118 18.51 -12.51 22.43
N LEU A 119 18.38 -11.47 23.26
CA LEU A 119 17.51 -10.33 22.99
C LEU A 119 17.90 -9.54 21.74
N GLY A 120 19.18 -9.22 21.58
CA GLY A 120 19.61 -8.50 20.39
C GLY A 120 19.45 -9.33 19.12
N LEU A 121 19.72 -10.64 19.17
CA LEU A 121 19.51 -11.52 18.02
C LEU A 121 18.03 -11.68 17.67
N ALA A 122 17.17 -11.87 18.67
CA ALA A 122 15.73 -11.97 18.46
C ALA A 122 15.14 -10.68 17.86
N ARG A 123 15.59 -9.50 18.31
CA ARG A 123 15.20 -8.20 17.72
C ARG A 123 15.67 -8.07 16.27
N GLY A 124 16.91 -8.46 15.98
CA GLY A 124 17.46 -8.45 14.62
C GLY A 124 16.70 -9.36 13.67
N LEU A 125 16.41 -10.60 14.08
CA LEU A 125 15.62 -11.55 13.28
C LEU A 125 14.18 -11.05 13.10
N ALA A 126 13.55 -10.51 14.14
CA ALA A 126 12.20 -9.95 14.04
C ALA A 126 12.12 -8.80 13.02
N ALA A 127 13.11 -7.91 13.02
CA ALA A 127 13.20 -6.84 12.02
C ALA A 127 13.33 -7.40 10.60
N ALA A 128 14.16 -8.43 10.39
CA ALA A 128 14.32 -9.08 9.09
C ALA A 128 13.03 -9.78 8.63
N HIS A 129 12.36 -10.53 9.51
CA HIS A 129 11.10 -11.24 9.20
C HIS A 129 9.98 -10.27 8.81
N ARG A 130 9.86 -9.10 9.45
CA ARG A 130 8.91 -8.05 9.06
C ARG A 130 9.20 -7.46 7.68
N ALA A 131 10.45 -7.49 7.24
CA ALA A 131 10.85 -7.11 5.89
C ALA A 131 10.78 -8.27 4.89
N HIS A 132 10.19 -9.41 5.28
CA HIS A 132 10.11 -10.64 4.50
C HIS A 132 11.48 -11.24 4.11
N VAL A 133 12.49 -11.06 4.97
CA VAL A 133 13.85 -11.60 4.81
C VAL A 133 14.11 -12.66 5.89
N LEU A 134 14.55 -13.86 5.49
CA LEU A 134 14.97 -14.95 6.40
C LEU A 134 16.51 -14.99 6.51
N HIS A 135 17.04 -15.43 7.65
CA HIS A 135 18.49 -15.52 7.86
C HIS A 135 19.10 -16.81 7.29
N ARG A 136 18.46 -17.96 7.51
CA ARG A 136 18.77 -19.31 6.97
C ARG A 136 20.13 -19.95 7.33
N ASP A 137 21.15 -19.17 7.68
CA ASP A 137 22.47 -19.66 8.10
C ASP A 137 22.89 -19.06 9.45
N LEU A 138 22.02 -19.14 10.46
CA LEU A 138 22.32 -18.58 11.77
C LEU A 138 23.27 -19.50 12.56
N LYS A 139 24.45 -18.99 12.90
CA LYS A 139 25.52 -19.69 13.64
C LYS A 139 26.40 -18.68 14.39
N PRO A 140 27.25 -19.11 15.36
CA PRO A 140 28.07 -18.18 16.15
C PRO A 140 29.03 -17.31 15.32
N ASP A 141 29.45 -17.78 14.15
CA ASP A 141 30.31 -17.01 13.22
C ASP A 141 29.60 -15.81 12.59
N ASN A 142 28.27 -15.89 12.43
CA ASN A 142 27.45 -14.89 11.75
C ASN A 142 26.83 -13.87 12.73
N VAL A 143 27.41 -13.75 13.92
CA VAL A 143 26.99 -12.81 14.96
C VAL A 143 28.19 -12.08 15.52
N MET A 144 28.15 -10.75 15.46
CA MET A 144 29.19 -9.87 15.98
C MET A 144 28.78 -9.23 17.30
N VAL A 145 29.69 -9.23 18.27
CA VAL A 145 29.58 -8.51 19.55
C VAL A 145 30.53 -7.32 19.53
N LEU A 146 29.96 -6.11 19.58
CA LEU A 146 30.69 -4.86 19.56
C LEU A 146 31.27 -4.50 20.94
N PRO A 147 32.24 -3.57 21.02
CA PRO A 147 32.87 -3.17 22.29
C PRO A 147 31.91 -2.59 23.33
N ASP A 148 30.81 -1.98 22.88
CA ASP A 148 29.74 -1.45 23.73
C ASP A 148 28.74 -2.54 24.20
N GLY A 149 28.99 -3.80 23.82
CA GLY A 149 28.14 -4.95 24.13
C GLY A 149 26.97 -5.14 23.17
N ALA A 150 26.79 -4.29 22.15
CA ALA A 150 25.75 -4.48 21.15
C ALA A 150 26.03 -5.71 20.28
N VAL A 151 24.99 -6.48 19.97
CA VAL A 151 25.08 -7.63 19.07
C VAL A 151 24.46 -7.29 17.72
N LYS A 152 25.11 -7.73 16.64
CA LYS A 152 24.61 -7.57 15.27
C LYS A 152 24.66 -8.88 14.50
N LEU A 153 23.55 -9.19 13.84
CA LEU A 153 23.47 -10.26 12.83
C LEU A 153 24.19 -9.80 11.56
N VAL A 154 25.10 -10.63 11.08
CA VAL A 154 25.82 -10.46 9.82
C VAL A 154 25.56 -11.67 8.93
N ASP A 155 25.91 -11.58 7.64
CA ASP A 155 25.96 -12.75 6.76
C ASP A 155 24.64 -13.53 6.68
N PHE A 156 23.54 -12.81 6.38
CA PHE A 156 22.28 -13.43 5.97
C PHE A 156 22.56 -14.40 4.83
N GLY A 157 22.06 -15.63 4.95
CA GLY A 157 22.21 -16.67 3.96
C GLY A 157 21.58 -16.21 2.65
N LEU A 158 22.42 -15.82 1.70
CA LEU A 158 22.02 -15.36 0.38
C LEU A 158 21.57 -16.57 -0.46
N ALA A 159 20.39 -17.12 -0.15
CA ALA A 159 19.61 -17.95 -1.06
C ALA A 159 18.10 -17.98 -0.66
N LEU A 160 17.27 -17.61 -1.63
CA LEU A 160 15.83 -17.69 -1.85
C LEU A 160 14.91 -16.89 -0.90
N SER A 161 14.32 -15.83 -1.46
CA SER A 161 13.14 -15.11 -0.94
C SER A 161 11.88 -15.98 -0.96
N TRP A 162 11.11 -15.93 0.13
CA TRP A 162 9.77 -16.50 0.24
C TRP A 162 8.76 -15.56 -0.42
N THR A 163 8.23 -15.93 -1.58
CA THR A 163 7.01 -15.33 -2.13
C THR A 163 5.91 -16.38 -2.19
N ALA A 164 5.08 -16.40 -1.15
CA ALA A 164 3.72 -16.92 -1.24
C ALA A 164 2.78 -15.74 -0.94
N ALA A 165 2.12 -15.20 -1.96
CA ALA A 165 1.02 -14.27 -1.76
C ALA A 165 -0.17 -15.04 -1.13
N PRO A 166 -0.81 -14.53 -0.06
CA PRO A 166 -2.02 -15.14 0.46
C PRO A 166 -3.20 -14.72 -0.42
N GLY A 167 -3.63 -15.61 -1.29
CA GLY A 167 -4.81 -15.40 -2.13
C GLY A 167 -4.61 -15.87 -3.56
N ASP A 168 -4.29 -17.15 -3.75
CA ASP A 168 -4.71 -17.97 -4.90
C ASP A 168 -4.37 -19.43 -4.59
N ALA A 169 -5.18 -20.35 -5.09
CA ALA A 169 -5.09 -21.78 -4.82
C ALA A 169 -3.69 -22.34 -5.08
N ALA A 170 -3.25 -23.26 -4.22
CA ALA A 170 -1.93 -23.87 -4.24
C ALA A 170 -1.56 -24.45 -5.63
N PRO A 171 -0.41 -24.06 -6.23
CA PRO A 171 0.19 -24.83 -7.30
C PRO A 171 0.93 -26.02 -6.71
N ALA A 172 0.57 -27.22 -7.16
CA ALA A 172 1.24 -28.47 -6.85
C ALA A 172 2.62 -28.56 -7.52
N LEU A 173 3.58 -29.15 -6.79
CA LEU A 173 4.80 -29.83 -7.25
C LEU A 173 5.80 -28.99 -8.08
N GLN A 174 6.76 -28.36 -7.38
CA GLN A 174 8.11 -28.11 -7.92
C GLN A 174 9.16 -28.88 -7.08
N PRO A 175 10.23 -29.39 -7.71
CA PRO A 175 11.20 -30.27 -7.06
C PRO A 175 12.13 -29.51 -6.10
N THR A 176 12.41 -30.15 -4.95
CA THR A 176 13.44 -29.87 -3.91
C THR A 176 14.25 -28.57 -4.04
N ILE A 177 14.05 -27.67 -3.06
CA ILE A 177 14.89 -26.49 -2.83
C ILE A 177 16.29 -26.95 -2.36
N PRO A 178 17.41 -26.43 -2.91
CA PRO A 178 18.75 -26.81 -2.44
C PRO A 178 18.93 -26.49 -0.96
N ILE A 179 19.40 -27.47 -0.18
CA ILE A 179 19.71 -27.34 1.25
C ILE A 179 20.82 -26.29 1.42
N ALA A 180 20.49 -25.17 2.08
CA ALA A 180 21.40 -24.05 2.30
C ALA A 180 21.50 -23.75 3.82
N GLY A 181 22.72 -23.79 4.36
CA GLY A 181 23.04 -23.53 5.78
C GLY A 181 24.15 -24.44 6.31
N THR A 182 24.75 -24.12 7.46
CA THR A 182 25.68 -25.01 8.17
C THR A 182 24.90 -26.16 8.84
N ARG A 183 25.15 -27.41 8.43
CA ARG A 183 24.39 -28.62 8.85
C ARG A 183 24.18 -28.75 10.36
N GLY A 184 25.18 -28.40 11.17
CA GLY A 184 25.09 -28.47 12.64
C GLY A 184 24.16 -27.45 13.31
N TYR A 185 23.56 -26.50 12.57
CA TYR A 185 22.63 -25.49 13.10
C TYR A 185 21.30 -25.44 12.32
N MET A 186 21.12 -26.30 11.30
CA MET A 186 19.93 -26.31 10.46
C MET A 186 18.75 -27.00 11.16
N ALA A 187 17.54 -26.47 10.95
CA ALA A 187 16.32 -27.07 11.45
C ALA A 187 16.00 -28.42 10.74
N PRO A 188 15.36 -29.39 11.40
CA PRO A 188 15.03 -30.70 10.82
C PRO A 188 14.27 -30.59 9.48
N GLU A 189 13.30 -29.69 9.38
CA GLU A 189 12.54 -29.47 8.14
C GLU A 189 13.40 -28.92 7.00
N ALA A 190 14.40 -28.10 7.31
CA ALA A 190 15.34 -27.58 6.31
C ALA A 190 16.31 -28.68 5.81
N LEU A 191 16.70 -29.61 6.70
CA LEU A 191 17.47 -30.81 6.32
C LEU A 191 16.66 -31.75 5.42
N ARG A 192 15.32 -31.79 5.58
CA ARG A 192 14.38 -32.52 4.71
C ARG A 192 14.04 -31.81 3.41
N GLY A 193 14.48 -30.56 3.22
CA GLY A 193 14.21 -29.77 2.01
C GLY A 193 12.78 -29.20 1.96
N GLU A 194 12.09 -29.07 3.10
CA GLU A 194 10.77 -28.42 3.19
C GLU A 194 10.87 -26.90 2.96
N PRO A 195 9.75 -26.22 2.61
CA PRO A 195 9.76 -24.78 2.37
C PRO A 195 10.28 -23.97 3.59
N PRO A 196 11.21 -23.03 3.38
CA PRO A 196 11.79 -22.25 4.47
C PRO A 196 10.76 -21.28 5.06
N GLY A 197 10.82 -21.08 6.39
CA GLY A 197 9.97 -20.11 7.09
C GLY A 197 10.62 -19.57 8.38
N PRO A 198 10.01 -18.56 9.03
CA PRO A 198 10.54 -17.92 10.24
C PRO A 198 10.89 -18.87 11.39
N ARG A 199 10.16 -19.99 11.50
CA ARG A 199 10.37 -21.04 12.52
C ARG A 199 11.69 -21.79 12.36
N GLY A 200 12.29 -21.78 11.17
CA GLY A 200 13.63 -22.33 10.92
C GLY A 200 14.75 -21.45 11.50
N ASP A 201 14.63 -20.12 11.35
CA ASP A 201 15.58 -19.17 11.96
C ASP A 201 15.51 -19.20 13.50
N VAL A 202 14.30 -19.39 14.05
CA VAL A 202 14.09 -19.58 15.50
C VAL A 202 14.83 -20.81 16.01
N TYR A 203 14.81 -21.92 15.27
CA TYR A 203 15.56 -23.14 15.62
C TYR A 203 17.07 -22.88 15.60
N GLY A 204 17.59 -22.27 14.53
CA GLY A 204 19.01 -21.91 14.44
C GLY A 204 19.44 -21.01 15.61
N LEU A 205 18.58 -20.10 16.06
CA LEU A 205 18.86 -19.26 17.23
C LEU A 205 18.89 -20.10 18.51
N GLY A 206 17.96 -21.04 18.66
CA GLY A 206 17.99 -22.01 19.75
C GLY A 206 19.31 -22.77 19.85
N MET A 207 19.84 -23.24 18.70
CA MET A 207 21.12 -23.95 18.64
C MET A 207 22.29 -23.08 19.13
N VAL A 208 22.37 -21.83 18.65
CA VAL A 208 23.40 -20.87 19.09
C VAL A 208 23.31 -20.58 20.58
N LEU A 209 22.10 -20.32 21.09
CA LEU A 209 21.90 -19.99 22.50
C LEU A 209 22.18 -21.16 23.43
N HIS A 210 21.87 -22.39 23.01
CA HIS A 210 22.25 -23.59 23.75
C HIS A 210 23.76 -23.70 23.88
N GLU A 211 24.50 -23.54 22.77
CA GLU A 211 25.96 -23.61 22.76
C GLU A 211 26.60 -22.55 23.67
N LEU A 212 26.08 -21.32 23.66
CA LEU A 212 26.55 -20.27 24.57
C LEU A 212 26.26 -20.56 26.04
N LEU A 213 25.12 -21.19 26.37
CA LEU A 213 24.71 -21.45 27.74
C LEU A 213 25.35 -22.72 28.32
N ALA A 214 25.47 -23.78 27.53
CA ALA A 214 25.98 -25.08 27.94
C ALA A 214 27.47 -25.28 27.64
N GLY A 215 28.06 -24.47 26.76
CA GLY A 215 29.45 -24.61 26.31
C GLY A 215 29.65 -25.65 25.20
N HIS A 216 28.61 -26.42 24.88
CA HIS A 216 28.60 -27.41 23.80
C HIS A 216 27.26 -27.40 23.05
N ARG A 217 27.25 -27.91 21.82
CA ARG A 217 26.02 -28.06 21.03
C ARG A 217 25.09 -29.11 21.68
N PRO A 218 23.76 -29.01 21.46
CA PRO A 218 22.79 -29.96 22.01
C PRO A 218 22.86 -31.36 21.35
N PHE A 219 23.43 -31.45 20.15
CA PHE A 219 23.60 -32.68 19.37
C PHE A 219 25.07 -32.79 18.90
N ASP A 220 25.65 -33.99 18.91
CA ASP A 220 27.06 -34.25 18.57
C ASP A 220 27.36 -34.10 17.06
N GLU A 221 28.63 -33.83 16.70
CA GLU A 221 29.07 -33.82 15.29
C GLU A 221 29.14 -35.25 14.73
N PRO A 222 28.53 -35.55 13.57
CA PRO A 222 28.64 -36.86 12.95
C PRO A 222 30.08 -37.15 12.52
N THR A 223 30.69 -38.20 13.05
CA THR A 223 31.65 -38.98 12.28
C THR A 223 30.96 -39.50 11.02
N ALA A 224 31.69 -39.47 9.90
CA ALA A 224 31.17 -39.72 8.57
C ALA A 224 30.29 -40.99 8.52
N SER A 225 29.04 -40.80 8.06
CA SER A 225 28.04 -41.81 7.64
C SER A 225 27.04 -42.38 8.67
N GLY A 226 26.94 -41.89 9.92
CA GLY A 226 25.99 -42.47 10.90
C GLY A 226 24.96 -41.54 11.58
N ALA A 227 25.37 -40.37 12.08
CA ALA A 227 24.54 -39.64 13.06
C ALA A 227 23.51 -38.65 12.48
N MET A 228 23.37 -38.56 11.16
CA MET A 228 22.42 -37.63 10.51
C MET A 228 20.94 -38.03 10.71
N GLU A 229 20.66 -39.26 11.11
CA GLU A 229 19.29 -39.72 11.41
C GLU A 229 18.79 -39.29 12.79
N GLU A 230 19.66 -39.08 13.79
CA GLU A 230 19.21 -38.77 15.16
C GLU A 230 18.56 -37.39 15.30
N ALA A 231 19.18 -36.30 14.84
CA ALA A 231 18.52 -34.97 14.87
C ALA A 231 17.27 -34.87 13.97
N GLY A 232 17.12 -35.85 13.07
CA GLY A 232 16.01 -36.01 12.14
C GLY A 232 14.90 -36.93 12.64
N THR A 233 14.99 -37.49 13.85
CA THR A 233 13.93 -38.34 14.42
C THR A 233 13.15 -37.62 15.54
N PRO A 234 11.86 -37.93 15.74
CA PRO A 234 11.08 -37.42 16.86
C PRO A 234 11.62 -37.78 18.26
N GLU A 235 12.59 -38.68 18.34
CA GLU A 235 13.08 -39.33 19.58
C GLU A 235 14.37 -38.69 20.14
N ALA A 236 15.08 -37.86 19.36
CA ALA A 236 16.28 -37.19 19.83
C ALA A 236 15.98 -36.12 20.89
N ARG A 237 16.57 -36.29 22.07
CA ARG A 237 16.49 -35.33 23.18
C ARG A 237 17.81 -34.55 23.27
N PRO A 238 17.78 -33.20 23.39
CA PRO A 238 18.98 -32.42 23.67
C PRO A 238 19.71 -32.95 24.91
N SER A 239 21.04 -33.11 24.82
CA SER A 239 21.86 -33.58 25.93
C SER A 239 21.83 -32.58 27.11
N GLY A 240 21.65 -33.09 28.35
CA GLY A 240 21.47 -32.27 29.56
C GLY A 240 20.01 -32.02 29.99
N ALA A 241 19.08 -32.85 29.51
CA ALA A 241 17.65 -32.80 29.83
C ALA A 241 17.40 -33.09 31.32
N GLU A 242 17.17 -32.04 32.11
CA GLU A 242 16.07 -31.86 33.08
C GLU A 242 16.31 -30.52 33.82
N PRO A 243 15.40 -29.54 33.75
CA PRO A 243 15.52 -28.31 34.52
C PRO A 243 15.45 -28.63 36.02
N SER A 244 16.53 -28.38 36.75
CA SER A 244 16.68 -28.73 38.17
C SER A 244 16.39 -27.56 39.13
N GLY A 245 15.93 -26.39 38.64
CA GLY A 245 15.65 -25.20 39.45
C GLY A 245 14.79 -24.12 38.78
N SER A 246 14.60 -22.98 39.47
CA SER A 246 13.80 -21.81 39.05
C SER A 246 14.64 -20.57 38.68
N GLY A 247 15.95 -20.73 38.56
CA GLY A 247 16.89 -19.63 38.29
C GLY A 247 16.76 -19.06 36.86
N LEU A 248 17.39 -17.92 36.62
CA LEU A 248 17.43 -17.29 35.28
C LEU A 248 17.94 -18.27 34.21
N GLY A 249 18.98 -19.05 34.53
CA GLY A 249 19.55 -20.06 33.64
C GLY A 249 18.56 -21.16 33.26
N ASP A 250 17.71 -21.63 34.19
CA ASP A 250 16.74 -22.71 33.93
C ASP A 250 15.56 -22.21 33.09
N ARG A 251 15.06 -21.01 33.40
CA ARG A 251 14.01 -20.36 32.59
C ARG A 251 14.49 -20.03 31.19
N LEU A 252 15.73 -19.56 31.05
CA LEU A 252 16.36 -19.33 29.75
C LEU A 252 16.53 -20.64 28.98
N ARG A 253 16.96 -21.71 29.67
CA ARG A 253 17.08 -23.05 29.08
C ARG A 253 15.73 -23.58 28.59
N ALA A 254 14.63 -23.36 29.31
CA ALA A 254 13.29 -23.75 28.87
C ALA A 254 12.86 -23.06 27.56
N ILE A 255 13.16 -21.75 27.42
CA ILE A 255 12.91 -21.00 26.18
C ILE A 255 13.76 -21.57 25.04
N ILE A 256 15.06 -21.84 25.29
CA ILE A 256 15.97 -22.42 24.31
C ILE A 256 15.48 -23.79 23.84
N LEU A 257 15.08 -24.67 24.75
CA LEU A 257 14.56 -26.00 24.42
C LEU A 257 13.29 -25.91 23.56
N ARG A 258 12.40 -24.95 23.82
CA ARG A 258 11.22 -24.72 22.97
C ARG A 258 11.58 -24.27 21.55
N CYS A 259 12.67 -23.52 21.37
CA CYS A 259 13.18 -23.20 20.03
C CYS A 259 13.65 -24.45 19.27
N LEU A 260 14.12 -25.48 20.00
CA LEU A 260 14.69 -26.71 19.48
C LEU A 260 13.66 -27.85 19.30
N GLU A 261 12.37 -27.61 19.51
CA GLU A 261 11.31 -28.59 19.28
C GLU A 261 11.36 -29.15 17.86
N TYR A 262 11.19 -30.47 17.73
CA TYR A 262 11.28 -31.14 16.43
C TYR A 262 10.20 -30.66 15.45
N ASP A 263 8.95 -30.65 15.90
CA ASP A 263 7.80 -30.13 15.14
C ASP A 263 7.83 -28.59 15.09
N PRO A 264 7.95 -27.98 13.89
CA PRO A 264 7.94 -26.53 13.75
C PRO A 264 6.75 -25.88 14.44
N ALA A 265 5.55 -26.49 14.43
CA ALA A 265 4.33 -25.93 15.01
C ALA A 265 4.45 -25.67 16.53
N ARG A 266 5.26 -26.45 17.25
CA ARG A 266 5.48 -26.34 18.70
C ARG A 266 6.50 -25.27 19.10
N ARG A 267 7.35 -24.84 18.16
CA ARG A 267 8.29 -23.73 18.34
C ARG A 267 7.57 -22.39 18.48
N PHE A 268 8.33 -21.34 18.81
CA PHE A 268 7.84 -19.98 18.68
C PHE A 268 7.47 -19.68 17.21
N ALA A 269 6.30 -19.08 17.00
CA ALA A 269 5.77 -18.85 15.66
C ALA A 269 6.62 -17.86 14.85
N SER A 270 7.31 -16.94 15.52
CA SER A 270 8.16 -15.92 14.91
C SER A 270 9.26 -15.44 15.87
N ALA A 271 10.27 -14.76 15.33
CA ALA A 271 11.27 -14.07 16.14
C ALA A 271 10.66 -12.97 17.04
N ASP A 272 9.54 -12.35 16.64
CA ASP A 272 8.79 -11.39 17.45
C ASP A 272 8.22 -12.03 18.74
N THR A 273 7.71 -13.27 18.63
CA THR A 273 7.20 -14.02 19.80
C THR A 273 8.31 -14.48 20.73
N LEU A 274 9.44 -14.94 20.17
CA LEU A 274 10.62 -15.30 20.96
C LEU A 274 11.23 -14.08 21.68
N CYS A 275 11.35 -12.95 20.98
CA CYS A 275 11.83 -11.70 21.55
C CYS A 275 10.98 -11.30 22.76
N ALA A 276 9.65 -11.40 22.67
CA ALA A 276 8.75 -11.07 23.76
C ALA A 276 8.97 -11.95 24.99
N GLU A 277 9.17 -13.27 24.84
CA GLU A 277 9.47 -14.15 25.99
C GLU A 277 10.84 -13.87 26.61
N LEU A 278 11.86 -13.59 25.80
CA LEU A 278 13.18 -13.20 26.29
C LEU A 278 13.15 -11.84 27.00
N GLU A 279 12.32 -10.89 26.53
CA GLU A 279 12.13 -9.59 27.18
C GLU A 279 11.45 -9.77 28.53
N ARG A 280 10.41 -10.61 28.61
CA ARG A 280 9.81 -10.98 29.90
C ARG A 280 10.82 -11.61 30.84
N LEU A 281 11.69 -12.48 30.33
CA LEU A 281 12.74 -13.10 31.15
C LEU A 281 13.79 -12.08 31.65
N LYS A 282 14.05 -11.01 30.90
CA LYS A 282 14.92 -9.90 31.34
C LYS A 282 14.22 -8.99 32.33
N GLU A 283 12.95 -8.71 32.08
CA GLU A 283 12.08 -7.96 32.98
C GLU A 283 11.83 -8.72 34.28
N ASP A 284 11.90 -10.06 34.29
CA ASP A 284 11.84 -10.93 35.47
C ASP A 284 13.02 -10.73 36.47
N GLY A 285 13.96 -9.82 36.18
CA GLY A 285 14.84 -9.23 37.19
C GLY A 285 14.13 -8.26 38.15
N ALA A 286 12.92 -7.81 37.80
CA ALA A 286 11.99 -7.09 38.66
C ALA A 286 10.55 -7.50 38.28
N PRO A 287 9.89 -8.41 39.03
CA PRO A 287 8.55 -8.89 38.70
C PRO A 287 7.60 -7.71 38.45
N ILE A 288 7.02 -7.65 37.24
CA ILE A 288 5.99 -6.65 36.92
C ILE A 288 4.83 -6.92 37.90
N PRO A 289 4.46 -5.96 38.75
CA PRO A 289 3.39 -6.17 39.71
C PRO A 289 2.12 -6.59 38.99
N VAL A 290 1.61 -7.77 39.34
CA VAL A 290 0.30 -8.23 38.89
C VAL A 290 -0.70 -7.75 39.94
N PRO A 291 -1.61 -6.82 39.62
CA PRO A 291 -2.59 -6.36 40.60
C PRO A 291 -3.50 -7.53 41.02
N PRO A 292 -3.83 -7.65 42.32
CA PRO A 292 -4.67 -8.73 42.81
C PRO A 292 -6.11 -8.58 42.30
N GLY A 293 -6.78 -9.70 42.02
CA GLY A 293 -8.19 -9.72 41.65
C GLY A 293 -8.44 -10.29 40.25
N ASN A 294 -9.46 -9.74 39.57
CA ASN A 294 -9.84 -10.19 38.23
C ASN A 294 -8.85 -9.64 37.19
N PRO A 295 -8.17 -10.50 36.41
CA PRO A 295 -7.16 -10.07 35.46
C PRO A 295 -7.76 -9.43 34.20
N TYR A 296 -9.07 -9.60 33.97
CA TYR A 296 -9.79 -8.98 32.88
C TYR A 296 -10.55 -7.75 33.37
N ARG A 297 -10.45 -6.66 32.61
CA ARG A 297 -10.99 -5.34 33.02
C ARG A 297 -12.45 -5.12 32.62
N GLY A 298 -13.03 -6.06 31.89
CA GLY A 298 -14.36 -5.92 31.34
C GLY A 298 -14.45 -4.74 30.39
N LEU A 299 -15.35 -3.81 30.70
CA LEU A 299 -15.57 -2.59 29.91
C LEU A 299 -14.64 -1.43 30.31
N GLN A 300 -13.76 -1.61 31.29
CA GLN A 300 -12.81 -0.58 31.72
C GLN A 300 -11.54 -0.60 30.85
N ALA A 301 -10.90 0.57 30.73
CA ALA A 301 -9.59 0.66 30.08
C ALA A 301 -8.49 0.03 30.96
N PHE A 302 -7.40 -0.42 30.33
CA PHE A 302 -6.20 -0.82 31.06
C PHE A 302 -5.34 0.43 31.33
N ASP A 303 -5.07 0.69 32.60
CA ASP A 303 -4.12 1.73 33.05
C ASP A 303 -2.71 1.16 33.32
N ALA A 304 -1.75 2.04 33.63
CA ALA A 304 -0.34 1.71 33.84
C ALA A 304 -0.10 0.58 34.87
N GLU A 305 -0.89 0.53 35.94
CA GLU A 305 -0.83 -0.52 36.96
C GLU A 305 -1.22 -1.91 36.44
N HIS A 306 -1.96 -1.97 35.33
CA HIS A 306 -2.40 -3.20 34.69
C HIS A 306 -1.41 -3.71 33.64
N ARG A 307 -0.19 -3.16 33.57
CA ARG A 307 0.84 -3.60 32.61
C ARG A 307 1.06 -5.11 32.62
N GLY A 308 1.10 -5.72 33.82
CA GLY A 308 1.28 -7.17 33.98
C GLY A 308 0.10 -8.02 33.48
N LEU A 309 -1.03 -7.39 33.15
CA LEU A 309 -2.26 -8.02 32.66
C LEU A 309 -2.56 -7.68 31.19
N PHE A 310 -1.76 -6.84 30.53
CA PHE A 310 -2.03 -6.34 29.19
C PHE A 310 -1.26 -7.14 28.12
N PHE A 311 -1.96 -8.06 27.44
CA PHE A 311 -1.38 -9.00 26.47
C PHE A 311 -1.91 -8.81 25.05
N GLY A 312 -1.26 -9.43 24.06
CA GLY A 312 -1.72 -9.49 22.66
C GLY A 312 -1.33 -8.33 21.74
N ARG A 313 -0.70 -7.27 22.27
CA ARG A 313 -0.32 -6.06 21.52
C ARG A 313 1.19 -5.80 21.47
N GLY A 314 2.02 -6.83 21.66
CA GLY A 314 3.47 -6.67 21.78
C GLY A 314 4.13 -6.02 20.56
N ALA A 315 3.68 -6.35 19.34
CA ALA A 315 4.23 -5.80 18.10
C ALA A 315 3.92 -4.30 17.94
N GLU A 316 2.69 -3.88 18.23
CA GLU A 316 2.28 -2.49 18.17
C GLU A 316 3.00 -1.66 19.24
N LEU A 317 3.15 -2.19 20.45
CA LEU A 317 3.90 -1.53 21.52
C LEU A 317 5.35 -1.25 21.12
N ARG A 318 6.04 -2.25 20.57
CA ARG A 318 7.42 -2.08 20.07
C ARG A 318 7.49 -1.05 18.95
N THR A 319 6.56 -1.11 18.00
CA THR A 319 6.55 -0.19 16.86
C THR A 319 6.31 1.26 17.30
N ILE A 320 5.36 1.49 18.21
CA ILE A 320 5.10 2.83 18.75
C ILE A 320 6.29 3.31 19.58
N HIS A 321 6.89 2.44 20.40
CA HIS A 321 8.08 2.77 21.18
C HIS A 321 9.25 3.18 20.28
N GLU A 322 9.55 2.39 19.25
CA GLU A 322 10.58 2.71 18.24
C GLU A 322 10.30 4.02 17.50
N ARG A 323 9.03 4.26 17.12
CA ARG A 323 8.64 5.53 16.51
C ARG A 323 8.85 6.70 17.45
N LEU A 324 8.52 6.58 18.73
CA LEU A 324 8.80 7.62 19.73
C LEU A 324 10.31 7.87 19.93
N ARG A 325 11.18 6.91 19.62
CA ARG A 325 12.64 7.14 19.59
C ARG A 325 13.06 8.05 18.45
N ALA A 326 12.43 7.91 17.28
CA ALA A 326 12.78 8.63 16.06
C ALA A 326 11.96 9.91 15.80
N GLN A 327 10.74 10.00 16.33
CA GLN A 327 9.74 11.03 16.03
C GLN A 327 9.29 11.74 17.31
N ALA A 328 8.98 13.03 17.19
CA ALA A 328 8.51 13.84 18.32
C ALA A 328 7.00 13.68 18.60
N LEU A 329 6.21 13.32 17.59
CA LEU A 329 4.77 13.09 17.66
C LEU A 329 4.44 11.71 17.08
N VAL A 330 3.64 10.94 17.79
CA VAL A 330 3.00 9.71 17.27
C VAL A 330 1.50 9.81 17.52
N LEU A 331 0.72 9.70 16.44
CA LEU A 331 -0.74 9.74 16.45
C LEU A 331 -1.30 8.34 16.24
N VAL A 332 -1.92 7.77 17.27
CA VAL A 332 -2.51 6.43 17.28
C VAL A 332 -3.97 6.51 16.85
N ALA A 333 -4.27 6.06 15.63
CA ALA A 333 -5.60 6.11 15.04
C ALA A 333 -6.18 4.70 14.80
N GLY A 334 -7.51 4.58 14.82
CA GLY A 334 -8.21 3.31 14.56
C GLY A 334 -9.67 3.35 15.02
N ASP A 335 -10.41 2.27 14.75
CA ASP A 335 -11.85 2.18 15.03
C ASP A 335 -12.18 2.27 16.54
N SER A 336 -13.44 2.56 16.88
CA SER A 336 -13.89 2.54 18.28
C SER A 336 -13.75 1.13 18.87
N GLY A 337 -13.30 1.04 20.13
CA GLY A 337 -13.18 -0.25 20.83
C GLY A 337 -11.96 -1.12 20.49
N VAL A 338 -11.06 -0.73 19.57
CA VAL A 338 -9.85 -1.54 19.24
C VAL A 338 -8.75 -1.52 20.32
N GLY A 339 -8.93 -0.71 21.37
CA GLY A 339 -8.01 -0.63 22.52
C GLY A 339 -6.93 0.45 22.44
N LYS A 340 -7.13 1.53 21.67
CA LYS A 340 -6.14 2.63 21.51
C LYS A 340 -5.67 3.22 22.84
N SER A 341 -6.60 3.63 23.70
CA SER A 341 -6.28 4.24 25.00
C SER A 341 -5.56 3.24 25.93
N SER A 342 -6.01 1.99 25.98
CA SER A 342 -5.35 0.92 26.75
C SER A 342 -3.93 0.63 26.27
N LEU A 343 -3.71 0.60 24.95
CA LEU A 343 -2.39 0.42 24.33
C LEU A 343 -1.41 1.50 24.80
N CYS A 344 -1.84 2.76 24.78
CA CYS A 344 -1.01 3.89 25.20
C CYS A 344 -0.80 3.94 26.73
N ARG A 345 -1.84 3.70 27.54
CA ARG A 345 -1.81 3.83 29.01
C ARG A 345 -1.13 2.67 29.71
N ALA A 346 -1.48 1.42 29.37
CA ALA A 346 -0.94 0.23 30.03
C ALA A 346 0.34 -0.29 29.37
N GLY A 347 0.52 -0.02 28.07
CA GLY A 347 1.66 -0.53 27.32
C GLY A 347 2.76 0.49 27.07
N VAL A 348 2.47 1.53 26.26
CA VAL A 348 3.50 2.48 25.80
C VAL A 348 4.03 3.35 26.92
N SER A 349 3.14 3.99 27.70
CA SER A 349 3.55 4.95 28.74
C SER A 349 4.45 4.31 29.81
N PRO A 350 4.13 3.14 30.39
CA PRO A 350 4.99 2.48 31.37
C PRO A 350 6.31 2.01 30.74
N LEU A 351 6.27 1.55 29.48
CA LEU A 351 7.47 1.13 28.76
C LEU A 351 8.45 2.30 28.57
N VAL A 352 7.94 3.50 28.24
CA VAL A 352 8.78 4.71 28.12
C VAL A 352 9.35 5.13 29.46
N THR A 353 8.58 5.06 30.55
CA THR A 353 9.08 5.37 31.90
C THR A 353 10.14 4.38 32.38
N GLN A 354 9.98 3.08 32.10
CA GLN A 354 10.88 2.02 32.56
C GLN A 354 12.12 1.87 31.68
N ALA A 355 11.94 1.79 30.36
CA ALA A 355 13.01 1.50 29.40
C ALA A 355 13.64 2.75 28.78
N GLY A 356 13.02 3.93 28.96
CA GLY A 356 13.41 5.16 28.27
C GLY A 356 13.24 5.06 26.76
N LEU A 357 13.80 6.04 26.04
CA LEU A 357 13.82 6.06 24.57
C LEU A 357 15.25 5.91 24.00
N GLY A 358 16.20 5.50 24.85
CA GLY A 358 17.59 5.27 24.49
C GLY A 358 18.39 6.53 24.15
N ASP A 359 17.94 7.68 24.64
CA ASP A 359 18.57 9.00 24.56
C ASP A 359 19.18 9.43 25.91
N GLY A 360 19.22 8.53 26.89
CA GLY A 360 19.74 8.80 28.24
C GLY A 360 18.83 9.65 29.13
N CYS A 361 17.61 9.99 28.67
CA CYS A 361 16.64 10.77 29.44
C CYS A 361 15.72 9.88 30.29
N ALA A 362 15.46 10.31 31.53
CA ALA A 362 14.40 9.74 32.36
C ALA A 362 13.07 10.45 32.04
N TYR A 363 12.11 9.70 31.48
CA TYR A 363 10.84 10.26 31.01
C TYR A 363 9.76 10.27 32.09
N THR A 364 9.14 11.43 32.30
CA THR A 364 7.90 11.59 33.08
C THR A 364 6.71 11.66 32.13
N VAL A 365 5.66 10.89 32.41
CA VAL A 365 4.43 10.89 31.59
C VAL A 365 3.44 11.90 32.16
N LEU A 366 2.99 12.83 31.32
CA LEU A 366 1.93 13.79 31.64
C LEU A 366 0.72 13.45 30.77
N SER A 367 -0.41 13.10 31.39
CA SER A 367 -1.61 12.66 30.66
C SER A 367 -2.70 13.72 30.73
N LEU A 368 -3.39 13.96 29.61
CA LEU A 368 -4.57 14.82 29.58
C LEU A 368 -5.63 14.32 28.60
N MET A 369 -6.84 14.83 28.77
CA MET A 369 -7.94 14.73 27.83
C MET A 369 -8.41 16.15 27.45
N PRO A 370 -8.58 16.49 26.17
CA PRO A 370 -8.86 17.85 25.74
C PRO A 370 -10.12 18.48 26.36
N GLY A 371 -11.26 17.76 26.40
CA GLY A 371 -12.51 18.25 26.97
C GLY A 371 -13.03 19.56 26.35
N ARG A 372 -13.80 20.35 27.13
CA ARG A 372 -14.36 21.63 26.66
C ARG A 372 -13.34 22.77 26.55
N ARG A 373 -12.30 22.74 27.39
CA ARG A 373 -11.25 23.77 27.50
C ARG A 373 -9.86 23.13 27.39
N PRO A 374 -9.46 22.69 26.20
CA PRO A 374 -8.23 21.91 25.98
C PRO A 374 -6.95 22.63 26.37
N LEU A 375 -6.87 23.95 26.21
CA LEU A 375 -5.66 24.67 26.61
C LEU A 375 -5.51 24.69 28.13
N THR A 376 -6.60 24.87 28.87
CA THR A 376 -6.60 24.77 30.34
C THR A 376 -6.16 23.38 30.80
N ALA A 377 -6.65 22.31 30.17
CA ALA A 377 -6.25 20.94 30.50
C ALA A 377 -4.75 20.69 30.26
N LEU A 378 -4.20 21.24 29.17
CA LEU A 378 -2.76 21.17 28.87
C LEU A 378 -1.91 21.93 29.90
N VAL A 379 -2.35 23.14 30.29
CA VAL A 379 -1.67 23.95 31.29
C VAL A 379 -1.64 23.23 32.64
N ALA A 380 -2.77 22.69 33.09
CA ALA A 380 -2.86 21.95 34.35
C ALA A 380 -1.94 20.72 34.36
N ALA A 381 -1.84 19.99 33.24
CA ALA A 381 -0.97 18.83 33.13
C ALA A 381 0.53 19.18 33.20
N VAL A 382 0.92 20.37 32.74
CA VAL A 382 2.33 20.77 32.58
C VAL A 382 2.83 21.70 33.70
N ALA A 383 1.96 22.51 34.32
CA ALA A 383 2.33 23.52 35.30
C ALA A 383 3.14 22.96 36.48
N GLY A 384 2.68 21.85 37.06
CA GLY A 384 3.37 21.18 38.16
C GLY A 384 4.78 20.67 37.80
N ARG A 385 5.01 20.32 36.53
CA ARG A 385 6.33 19.90 36.04
C ARG A 385 7.30 21.09 35.90
N LEU A 386 6.77 22.26 35.55
CA LEU A 386 7.55 23.48 35.37
C LEU A 386 7.73 24.29 36.65
N GLY A 387 6.99 23.98 37.72
CA GLY A 387 7.00 24.76 38.96
C GLY A 387 6.41 26.16 38.80
N LEU A 388 5.52 26.34 37.82
CA LEU A 388 4.82 27.60 37.53
C LEU A 388 3.37 27.51 38.01
N SER A 389 2.75 28.66 38.34
CA SER A 389 1.30 28.68 38.59
C SER A 389 0.53 28.46 37.28
N GLU A 390 -0.64 27.82 37.36
CA GLU A 390 -1.50 27.58 36.21
C GLU A 390 -1.93 28.89 35.55
N GLU A 391 -2.22 29.95 36.32
CA GLU A 391 -2.62 31.24 35.74
C GLU A 391 -1.48 31.89 34.94
N LEU A 392 -0.24 31.82 35.44
CA LEU A 392 0.91 32.44 34.80
C LEU A 392 1.30 31.68 33.52
N LEU A 393 1.28 30.34 33.57
CA LEU A 393 1.55 29.51 32.40
C LEU A 393 0.44 29.67 31.34
N ALA A 394 -0.83 29.73 31.74
CA ALA A 394 -1.94 29.99 30.83
C ALA A 394 -1.82 31.36 30.14
N ALA A 395 -1.47 32.42 30.89
CA ALA A 395 -1.29 33.76 30.34
C ALA A 395 -0.12 33.82 29.34
N GLN A 396 1.01 33.18 29.68
CA GLN A 396 2.19 33.12 28.80
C GLN A 396 1.90 32.38 27.50
N VAL A 397 1.26 31.21 27.58
CA VAL A 397 1.01 30.35 26.40
C VAL A 397 -0.03 30.95 25.46
N ARG A 398 -1.02 31.69 25.97
CA ARG A 398 -2.00 32.40 25.13
C ARG A 398 -1.37 33.54 24.33
N HIS A 399 -0.34 34.19 24.87
CA HIS A 399 0.37 35.27 24.16
C HIS A 399 1.49 34.75 23.26
N GLU A 400 2.20 33.71 23.71
CA GLU A 400 3.31 33.10 22.99
C GLU A 400 3.24 31.56 23.06
N PRO A 401 2.60 30.89 22.08
CA PRO A 401 2.40 29.43 22.09
C PRO A 401 3.68 28.59 22.23
N ALA A 402 4.82 29.10 21.76
CA ALA A 402 6.13 28.45 21.88
C ALA A 402 6.72 28.48 23.30
N ALA A 403 6.18 29.29 24.22
CA ALA A 403 6.72 29.47 25.57
C ALA A 403 6.75 28.15 26.36
N MET A 404 5.71 27.32 26.23
CA MET A 404 5.64 26.01 26.91
C MET A 404 6.73 25.05 26.42
N ALA A 405 6.98 24.97 25.11
CA ALA A 405 8.02 24.12 24.55
C ALA A 405 9.42 24.54 25.02
N ARG A 406 9.68 25.86 25.13
CA ARG A 406 10.95 26.38 25.66
C ARG A 406 11.10 26.11 27.15
N ALA A 407 10.04 26.29 27.94
CA ALA A 407 10.06 26.02 29.38
C ALA A 407 10.33 24.53 29.68
N LEU A 408 9.68 23.62 28.95
CA LEU A 408 9.93 22.17 29.06
C LEU A 408 11.36 21.79 28.66
N ARG A 409 11.92 22.44 27.64
CA ARG A 409 13.33 22.25 27.23
C ARG A 409 14.32 22.74 28.30
N ALA A 410 13.99 23.83 29.00
CA ALA A 410 14.83 24.41 30.06
C ALA A 410 14.88 23.54 31.33
N ALA A 411 13.95 22.60 31.52
CA ALA A 411 13.88 21.72 32.69
C ALA A 411 15.01 20.66 32.77
N GLY A 412 15.91 20.59 31.77
CA GLY A 412 17.19 19.90 31.83
C GLY A 412 17.37 18.76 30.80
N PRO A 413 18.60 18.53 30.29
CA PRO A 413 18.87 17.60 29.17
C PRO A 413 18.73 16.11 29.50
N THR A 414 18.56 15.76 30.79
CA THR A 414 18.41 14.38 31.27
C THR A 414 16.98 14.05 31.73
N ARG A 415 16.05 15.02 31.67
CA ARG A 415 14.69 14.89 32.19
C ARG A 415 13.67 15.00 31.06
N GLY A 416 13.37 13.87 30.44
CA GLY A 416 12.41 13.78 29.35
C GLY A 416 10.96 13.94 29.81
N THR A 417 10.07 14.34 28.90
CA THR A 417 8.63 14.42 29.13
C THR A 417 7.88 13.72 27.99
N LEU A 418 7.01 12.76 28.33
CA LEU A 418 6.05 12.17 27.39
C LEU A 418 4.68 12.77 27.66
N LEU A 419 4.18 13.61 26.76
CA LEU A 419 2.83 14.14 26.79
C LEU A 419 1.87 13.14 26.13
N PHE A 420 0.98 12.55 26.91
CA PHE A 420 -0.06 11.65 26.44
C PHE A 420 -1.40 12.36 26.35
N ILE A 421 -1.94 12.50 25.14
CA ILE A 421 -3.23 13.15 24.87
C ILE A 421 -4.23 12.09 24.42
N ASP A 422 -5.21 11.79 25.25
CA ASP A 422 -6.23 10.78 24.95
C ASP A 422 -7.49 11.44 24.38
N GLN A 423 -8.10 10.82 23.36
CA GLN A 423 -9.32 11.28 22.68
C GLN A 423 -9.19 12.67 22.06
N LEU A 424 -8.23 12.84 21.14
CA LEU A 424 -8.00 14.09 20.42
C LEU A 424 -9.24 14.54 19.61
N GLU A 425 -10.16 13.63 19.28
CA GLU A 425 -11.46 13.98 18.68
C GLU A 425 -12.35 14.88 19.55
N GLU A 426 -12.09 15.01 20.86
CA GLU A 426 -12.80 15.96 21.74
C GLU A 426 -12.65 17.41 21.27
N LEU A 427 -11.56 17.74 20.57
CA LEU A 427 -11.32 19.05 19.95
C LEU A 427 -12.44 19.47 18.98
N PHE A 428 -13.12 18.51 18.35
CA PHE A 428 -14.19 18.79 17.37
C PHE A 428 -15.59 18.56 17.93
N THR A 429 -15.69 17.77 18.98
CA THR A 429 -16.99 17.28 19.49
C THR A 429 -17.43 18.00 20.76
N GLN A 430 -16.49 18.55 21.53
CA GLN A 430 -16.78 19.17 22.83
C GLN A 430 -16.07 20.51 23.07
N SER A 431 -14.91 20.76 22.45
CA SER A 431 -14.13 21.96 22.69
C SER A 431 -14.71 23.22 22.04
N GLU A 432 -14.50 24.37 22.68
CA GLU A 432 -14.72 25.68 22.05
C GLU A 432 -13.70 25.91 20.93
N PRO A 433 -14.09 26.44 19.75
CA PRO A 433 -13.19 26.58 18.60
C PRO A 433 -11.89 27.34 18.88
N ASP A 434 -11.97 28.44 19.63
CA ASP A 434 -10.81 29.27 19.97
C ASP A 434 -9.83 28.54 20.91
N GLU A 435 -10.36 27.77 21.85
CA GLU A 435 -9.54 26.93 22.75
C GLU A 435 -8.87 25.78 21.98
N ALA A 436 -9.59 25.14 21.07
CA ALA A 436 -9.06 24.05 20.24
C ALA A 436 -7.92 24.55 19.32
N SER A 437 -8.09 25.72 18.71
CA SER A 437 -7.06 26.34 17.87
C SER A 437 -5.82 26.73 18.68
N ALA A 438 -5.98 27.30 19.86
CA ALA A 438 -4.84 27.65 20.71
C ALA A 438 -4.08 26.41 21.18
N PHE A 439 -4.79 25.32 21.51
CA PHE A 439 -4.20 24.05 21.88
C PHE A 439 -3.34 23.43 20.76
N THR A 440 -3.82 23.44 19.51
CA THR A 440 -3.09 22.80 18.39
C THR A 440 -1.83 23.56 18.01
N GLN A 441 -1.83 24.89 18.11
CA GLN A 441 -0.63 25.71 17.90
C GLN A 441 0.47 25.35 18.90
N VAL A 442 0.12 25.17 20.18
CA VAL A 442 1.08 24.73 21.21
C VAL A 442 1.59 23.33 20.91
N LEU A 443 0.73 22.43 20.46
CA LEU A 443 1.10 21.05 20.12
C LEU A 443 2.08 20.98 18.94
N GLY A 444 1.86 21.79 17.91
CA GLY A 444 2.79 21.92 16.77
C GLY A 444 4.18 22.37 17.22
N HIS A 445 4.25 23.36 18.12
CA HIS A 445 5.53 23.78 18.70
C HIS A 445 6.19 22.71 19.56
N LEU A 446 5.44 21.90 20.31
CA LEU A 446 5.99 20.78 21.07
C LEU A 446 6.56 19.68 20.16
N ALA A 447 5.94 19.45 18.99
CA ALA A 447 6.42 18.48 18.00
C ALA A 447 7.74 18.92 17.32
N ILE A 448 7.95 20.22 17.12
CA ILE A 448 9.12 20.74 16.38
C ILE A 448 10.25 21.19 17.31
N LEU A 449 9.91 21.85 18.41
CA LEU A 449 10.84 22.70 19.17
C LEU A 449 11.27 22.13 20.53
N ALA A 450 11.10 20.85 20.83
CA ALA A 450 11.47 20.33 22.16
C ALA A 450 12.26 19.01 22.13
N ARG A 451 13.60 19.11 22.13
CA ARG A 451 14.48 17.97 22.44
C ARG A 451 14.15 17.46 23.85
N GLY A 452 13.94 16.15 24.00
CA GLY A 452 13.52 15.51 25.26
C GLY A 452 12.01 15.54 25.54
N VAL A 453 11.19 16.15 24.68
CA VAL A 453 9.73 16.05 24.75
C VAL A 453 9.23 15.13 23.65
N ARG A 454 8.28 14.27 23.99
CA ARG A 454 7.57 13.38 23.05
C ARG A 454 6.08 13.52 23.27
N THR A 455 5.31 13.43 22.20
CA THR A 455 3.86 13.50 22.23
C THR A 455 3.29 12.20 21.68
N LEU A 456 2.39 11.59 22.44
CA LEU A 456 1.61 10.43 22.04
C LEU A 456 0.14 10.82 22.10
N ALA A 457 -0.58 10.75 20.99
CA ALA A 457 -1.99 11.12 20.95
C ALA A 457 -2.86 9.99 20.42
N THR A 458 -4.10 9.85 20.91
CA THR A 458 -5.09 8.91 20.34
C THR A 458 -6.19 9.68 19.60
N VAL A 459 -6.66 9.13 18.48
CA VAL A 459 -7.82 9.66 17.75
C VAL A 459 -8.65 8.53 17.12
N ARG A 460 -9.96 8.74 16.98
CA ARG A 460 -10.82 7.96 16.06
C ARG A 460 -10.41 8.15 14.58
N GLY A 461 -10.37 7.06 13.81
CA GLY A 461 -9.95 7.09 12.40
C GLY A 461 -10.80 8.00 11.51
N ASP A 462 -12.08 8.11 11.84
CA ASP A 462 -13.12 8.92 11.20
C ASP A 462 -12.93 10.45 11.39
N TYR A 463 -12.00 10.89 12.26
CA TYR A 463 -11.68 12.30 12.50
C TYR A 463 -10.34 12.74 11.90
N PHE A 464 -9.63 11.86 11.20
CA PHE A 464 -8.29 12.13 10.67
C PHE A 464 -8.24 13.32 9.70
N THR A 465 -9.18 13.42 8.76
CA THR A 465 -9.22 14.52 7.78
C THR A 465 -9.47 15.88 8.43
N ARG A 466 -10.22 15.90 9.53
CA ARG A 466 -10.47 17.12 10.33
C ARG A 466 -9.24 17.51 11.15
N LEU A 467 -8.47 16.54 11.66
CA LEU A 467 -7.20 16.78 12.33
C LEU A 467 -6.13 17.35 11.39
N ALA A 468 -6.02 16.80 10.18
CA ALA A 468 -5.06 17.28 9.18
C ALA A 468 -5.34 18.73 8.72
N ALA A 469 -6.54 19.24 8.96
CA ALA A 469 -6.94 20.61 8.65
C ALA A 469 -6.68 21.62 9.79
N LEU A 470 -6.16 21.18 10.94
CA LEU A 470 -5.92 22.07 12.08
C LEU A 470 -4.57 22.81 11.95
N PRO A 471 -4.52 24.13 12.25
CA PRO A 471 -3.30 24.91 12.19
C PRO A 471 -2.18 24.37 13.08
N GLY A 472 -0.97 24.21 12.53
CA GLY A 472 0.25 23.81 13.24
C GLY A 472 0.56 22.30 13.26
N LEU A 473 -0.31 21.48 12.67
CA LEU A 473 -0.15 20.02 12.59
C LEU A 473 -0.20 19.50 11.14
N GLU A 474 -0.24 20.39 10.13
CA GLU A 474 -0.56 20.07 8.74
C GLU A 474 0.41 19.05 8.12
N ASP A 475 1.72 19.30 8.23
CA ASP A 475 2.75 18.47 7.60
C ASP A 475 3.16 17.26 8.46
N GLU A 476 2.92 17.32 9.78
CA GLU A 476 3.37 16.32 10.74
C GLU A 476 2.37 15.17 10.93
N VAL A 477 1.06 15.42 10.77
CA VAL A 477 0.01 14.40 11.00
C VAL A 477 0.14 13.19 10.08
N ALA A 478 0.48 13.39 8.80
CA ALA A 478 0.67 12.29 7.84
C ALA A 478 1.88 11.40 8.21
N ARG A 479 2.95 11.99 8.77
CA ARG A 479 4.18 11.29 9.16
C ARG A 479 4.07 10.62 10.53
N ALA A 480 3.28 11.20 11.43
CA ALA A 480 3.05 10.74 12.79
C ALA A 480 2.01 9.61 12.90
N LEU A 481 1.20 9.37 11.86
CA LEU A 481 0.08 8.43 11.91
C LEU A 481 0.53 6.97 12.09
N PHE A 482 -0.02 6.33 13.12
CA PHE A 482 0.05 4.89 13.37
C PHE A 482 -1.36 4.31 13.46
N LEU A 483 -1.72 3.44 12.50
CA LEU A 483 -3.03 2.80 12.44
C LEU A 483 -3.04 1.51 13.27
N VAL A 484 -3.85 1.48 14.34
CA VAL A 484 -4.11 0.30 15.16
C VAL A 484 -5.23 -0.51 14.52
N LYS A 485 -4.88 -1.73 14.11
CA LYS A 485 -5.85 -2.70 13.58
C LYS A 485 -6.56 -3.43 14.73
N PRO A 486 -7.74 -4.01 14.49
CA PRO A 486 -8.31 -5.02 15.40
C PRO A 486 -7.30 -6.13 15.72
N LEU A 487 -7.38 -6.72 16.92
CA LEU A 487 -6.51 -7.84 17.28
C LEU A 487 -6.72 -9.00 16.31
N GLY A 488 -5.62 -9.52 15.75
CA GLY A 488 -5.67 -10.77 15.00
C GLY A 488 -5.95 -11.99 15.91
N PRO A 489 -6.15 -13.19 15.35
CA PRO A 489 -6.44 -14.40 16.13
C PRO A 489 -5.40 -14.70 17.21
N GLU A 490 -4.11 -14.61 16.89
CA GLU A 490 -3.02 -14.85 17.85
C GLU A 490 -2.97 -13.81 18.97
N GLY A 491 -3.09 -12.52 18.62
CA GLY A 491 -3.12 -11.45 19.61
C GLY A 491 -4.35 -11.54 20.52
N THR A 492 -5.49 -11.96 19.97
CA THR A 492 -6.71 -12.22 20.75
C THR A 492 -6.50 -13.41 21.69
N ARG A 493 -5.90 -14.50 21.22
CA ARG A 493 -5.57 -15.66 22.05
C ARG A 493 -4.66 -15.26 23.21
N GLU A 494 -3.63 -14.45 22.96
CA GLU A 494 -2.77 -13.94 24.04
C GLU A 494 -3.53 -13.06 25.03
N ALA A 495 -4.43 -12.20 24.56
CA ALA A 495 -5.28 -11.35 25.42
C ALA A 495 -6.29 -12.17 26.24
N VAL A 496 -6.65 -13.38 25.77
CA VAL A 496 -7.49 -14.34 26.49
C VAL A 496 -6.66 -15.16 27.48
N VAL A 497 -5.58 -15.81 27.05
CA VAL A 497 -4.86 -16.80 27.86
C VAL A 497 -3.82 -16.16 28.79
N GLY A 498 -3.17 -15.08 28.34
CA GLY A 498 -2.08 -14.41 29.05
C GLY A 498 -2.45 -13.96 30.47
N PRO A 499 -3.54 -13.18 30.66
CA PRO A 499 -3.95 -12.70 31.97
C PRO A 499 -4.30 -13.84 32.94
N ALA A 500 -5.03 -14.88 32.49
CA ALA A 500 -5.33 -16.04 33.32
C ALA A 500 -4.06 -16.79 33.76
N ARG A 501 -3.12 -16.99 32.82
CA ARG A 501 -1.87 -17.71 33.07
C ARG A 501 -1.01 -17.03 34.15
N VAL A 502 -0.84 -15.71 34.12
CA VAL A 502 -0.04 -14.99 35.13
C VAL A 502 -0.68 -14.99 36.52
N THR A 503 -2.00 -15.22 36.59
CA THR A 503 -2.74 -15.39 37.84
C THR A 503 -2.90 -16.86 38.28
N GLY A 504 -2.29 -17.81 37.56
CA GLY A 504 -2.34 -19.24 37.90
C GLY A 504 -3.65 -19.95 37.58
N VAL A 505 -4.48 -19.40 36.68
CA VAL A 505 -5.76 -19.98 36.25
C VAL A 505 -5.66 -20.46 34.80
N ALA A 506 -6.31 -21.58 34.49
CA ALA A 506 -6.35 -22.16 33.15
C ALA A 506 -7.79 -22.21 32.58
N PHE A 507 -7.90 -22.32 31.26
CA PHE A 507 -9.16 -22.67 30.61
C PHE A 507 -9.33 -24.19 30.60
N GLU A 508 -10.58 -24.66 30.63
CA GLU A 508 -10.91 -26.09 30.67
C GLU A 508 -10.42 -26.85 29.43
N THR A 509 -10.67 -26.28 28.24
CA THR A 509 -10.33 -26.85 26.94
C THR A 509 -9.73 -25.80 26.01
N GLU A 510 -8.93 -26.22 25.03
CA GLU A 510 -8.46 -25.33 23.95
C GLU A 510 -9.63 -24.90 23.04
N ALA A 511 -10.65 -25.74 22.86
CA ALA A 511 -11.85 -25.41 22.08
C ALA A 511 -12.63 -24.21 22.66
N LEU A 512 -12.66 -24.07 23.99
CA LEU A 512 -13.22 -22.90 24.67
C LEU A 512 -12.44 -21.62 24.31
N VAL A 513 -11.11 -21.70 24.28
CA VAL A 513 -10.24 -20.57 23.88
C VAL A 513 -10.48 -20.22 22.41
N ASP A 514 -10.56 -21.23 21.53
CA ASP A 514 -10.86 -21.03 20.10
C ASP A 514 -12.20 -20.33 19.89
N THR A 515 -13.22 -20.73 20.64
CA THR A 515 -14.56 -20.12 20.61
C THR A 515 -14.51 -18.65 21.03
N LEU A 516 -13.79 -18.34 22.11
CA LEU A 516 -13.58 -16.97 22.58
C LEU A 516 -12.83 -16.13 21.54
N VAL A 517 -11.79 -16.68 20.89
CA VAL A 517 -11.01 -16.00 19.84
C VAL A 517 -11.82 -15.77 18.57
N ALA A 518 -12.59 -16.76 18.11
CA ALA A 518 -13.40 -16.63 16.89
C ALA A 518 -14.51 -15.58 17.03
N SER A 519 -15.04 -15.42 18.24
CA SER A 519 -16.14 -14.49 18.53
C SER A 519 -15.78 -13.00 18.36
N SER A 520 -14.51 -12.63 18.55
CA SER A 520 -14.07 -11.23 18.45
C SER A 520 -13.73 -10.79 17.03
N ALA A 521 -13.56 -11.73 16.09
CA ALA A 521 -13.20 -11.42 14.70
C ALA A 521 -14.37 -10.92 13.84
N HIS A 522 -15.61 -11.22 14.25
CA HIS A 522 -16.81 -11.06 13.41
C HIS A 522 -17.74 -9.90 13.83
N ALA A 523 -17.41 -9.14 14.88
CA ALA A 523 -18.31 -8.12 15.44
C ALA A 523 -17.63 -6.74 15.63
N PRO A 524 -18.26 -5.63 15.18
CA PRO A 524 -17.87 -4.28 15.58
C PRO A 524 -17.87 -4.18 17.12
N GLY A 525 -16.80 -3.65 17.71
CA GLY A 525 -16.67 -3.61 19.18
C GLY A 525 -16.49 -4.98 19.86
N GLY A 526 -16.08 -6.02 19.14
CA GLY A 526 -15.93 -7.39 19.66
C GLY A 526 -14.95 -7.54 20.82
N LEU A 527 -13.89 -6.72 20.89
CA LEU A 527 -12.87 -6.81 21.94
C LEU A 527 -13.39 -6.35 23.34
N PRO A 528 -14.08 -5.21 23.48
CA PRO A 528 -14.74 -4.84 24.74
C PRO A 528 -15.74 -5.90 25.25
N ILE A 529 -16.53 -6.49 24.37
CA ILE A 529 -17.51 -7.54 24.74
C ILE A 529 -16.79 -8.82 25.16
N LEU A 530 -15.70 -9.17 24.47
CA LEU A 530 -14.83 -10.29 24.86
C LEU A 530 -14.23 -10.06 26.25
N GLN A 531 -13.64 -8.89 26.51
CA GLN A 531 -13.07 -8.55 27.82
C GLN A 531 -14.12 -8.59 28.94
N PHE A 532 -15.33 -8.12 28.66
CA PHE A 532 -16.47 -8.25 29.57
C PHE A 532 -16.79 -9.73 29.86
N THR A 533 -16.93 -10.54 28.82
CA THR A 533 -17.23 -11.96 28.97
C THR A 533 -16.15 -12.69 29.75
N LEU A 534 -14.87 -12.40 29.50
CA LEU A 534 -13.75 -12.97 30.23
C LEU A 534 -13.75 -12.58 31.72
N ALA A 535 -14.13 -11.34 32.05
CA ALA A 535 -14.27 -10.90 33.42
C ALA A 535 -15.38 -11.68 34.17
N GLU A 536 -16.53 -11.89 33.53
CA GLU A 536 -17.62 -12.68 34.12
C GLU A 536 -17.26 -14.17 34.23
N LEU A 537 -16.60 -14.73 33.21
CA LEU A 537 -16.09 -16.11 33.24
C LEU A 537 -15.06 -16.32 34.36
N TRP A 538 -14.21 -15.33 34.61
CA TRP A 538 -13.28 -15.35 35.73
C TRP A 538 -14.02 -15.36 37.08
N ASP A 539 -15.04 -14.52 37.23
CA ASP A 539 -15.81 -14.42 38.47
C ASP A 539 -16.62 -15.72 38.71
N ALA A 540 -17.08 -16.39 37.65
CA ALA A 540 -17.78 -17.67 37.64
C ALA A 540 -16.87 -18.92 37.54
N ARG A 541 -15.54 -18.76 37.65
CA ARG A 541 -14.59 -19.87 37.53
C ARG A 541 -14.71 -20.86 38.70
N ASP A 542 -14.24 -22.09 38.46
CA ASP A 542 -13.99 -23.04 39.55
C ASP A 542 -12.79 -22.58 40.38
N ARG A 543 -13.07 -22.04 41.57
CA ARG A 543 -12.04 -21.55 42.49
C ARG A 543 -11.26 -22.69 43.17
N THR A 544 -11.78 -23.91 43.17
CA THR A 544 -11.06 -25.07 43.72
C THR A 544 -10.10 -25.63 42.68
N ALA A 545 -10.55 -25.79 41.43
CA ALA A 545 -9.69 -26.29 40.35
C ALA A 545 -8.86 -25.20 39.64
N GLN A 546 -9.07 -23.91 39.98
CA GLN A 546 -8.49 -22.75 39.29
C GLN A 546 -8.70 -22.82 37.77
N ARG A 547 -9.93 -23.15 37.35
CA ARG A 547 -10.28 -23.35 35.94
C ARG A 547 -11.53 -22.59 35.52
N ILE A 548 -11.46 -21.95 34.35
CA ILE A 548 -12.61 -21.36 33.65
C ILE A 548 -13.26 -22.46 32.81
N ARG A 549 -14.54 -22.76 33.10
CA ARG A 549 -15.28 -23.87 32.48
C ARG A 549 -16.09 -23.43 31.27
N GLU A 550 -16.28 -24.35 30.33
CA GLU A 550 -17.09 -24.14 29.12
C GLU A 550 -18.58 -23.93 29.47
N ALA A 551 -19.09 -24.69 30.44
CA ALA A 551 -20.45 -24.53 30.96
C ALA A 551 -20.74 -23.10 31.49
N SER A 552 -19.72 -22.38 31.99
CA SER A 552 -19.88 -21.00 32.45
C SER A 552 -20.12 -20.04 31.27
N LEU A 553 -19.54 -20.30 30.09
CA LEU A 553 -19.79 -19.52 28.88
C LEU A 553 -21.18 -19.78 28.30
N GLU A 554 -21.64 -21.03 28.35
CA GLU A 554 -23.00 -21.41 27.95
C GLU A 554 -24.06 -20.78 28.86
N ALA A 555 -23.82 -20.72 30.18
CA ALA A 555 -24.72 -20.06 31.13
C ALA A 555 -24.81 -18.54 30.91
N LEU A 556 -23.70 -17.91 30.50
CA LEU A 556 -23.68 -16.52 30.03
C LEU A 556 -24.27 -16.36 28.62
N GLY A 557 -24.59 -17.48 27.96
CA GLY A 557 -25.12 -17.68 26.60
C GLY A 557 -24.24 -17.10 25.48
N GLY A 558 -22.95 -17.32 25.60
CA GLY A 558 -21.95 -16.92 24.62
C GLY A 558 -21.53 -15.44 24.73
N VAL A 559 -20.47 -15.10 24.00
CA VAL A 559 -19.80 -13.79 24.09
C VAL A 559 -20.73 -12.63 23.73
N ALA A 560 -21.49 -12.73 22.64
CA ALA A 560 -22.38 -11.65 22.18
C ALA A 560 -23.55 -11.37 23.14
N GLY A 561 -24.02 -12.38 23.90
CA GLY A 561 -25.17 -12.24 24.79
C GLY A 561 -24.83 -12.07 26.27
N ALA A 562 -23.56 -12.25 26.67
CA ALA A 562 -23.11 -12.14 28.06
C ALA A 562 -23.40 -10.74 28.65
N LEU A 563 -23.10 -9.68 27.90
CA LEU A 563 -23.27 -8.30 28.36
C LEU A 563 -24.74 -7.94 28.64
N GLY A 564 -25.64 -8.30 27.72
CA GLY A 564 -27.08 -8.03 27.86
C GLY A 564 -27.69 -8.78 29.05
N ARG A 565 -27.38 -10.08 29.20
CA ARG A 565 -27.89 -10.89 30.33
C ARG A 565 -27.40 -10.40 31.68
N HIS A 566 -26.13 -10.02 31.79
CA HIS A 566 -25.60 -9.44 33.03
C HIS A 566 -26.30 -8.14 33.41
N ALA A 567 -26.45 -7.23 32.44
CA ALA A 567 -27.08 -5.94 32.68
C ALA A 567 -28.56 -6.07 33.07
N ASP A 568 -29.31 -6.96 32.41
CA ASP A 568 -30.69 -7.26 32.77
C ASP A 568 -30.80 -7.94 34.14
N GLY A 569 -29.87 -8.85 34.47
CA GLY A 569 -29.78 -9.49 35.79
C GLY A 569 -29.51 -8.49 36.92
N ALA A 570 -28.59 -7.55 36.72
CA ALA A 570 -28.29 -6.50 37.69
C ALA A 570 -29.50 -5.60 37.97
N LEU A 571 -30.30 -5.30 36.94
CA LEU A 571 -31.57 -4.57 37.11
C LEU A 571 -32.65 -5.41 37.80
N ALA A 572 -32.73 -6.71 37.47
CA ALA A 572 -33.71 -7.62 38.06
C ALA A 572 -33.50 -7.80 39.58
N ALA A 573 -32.24 -7.71 40.05
CA ALA A 573 -31.90 -7.77 41.46
C ALA A 573 -32.33 -6.52 42.27
N LEU A 574 -32.65 -5.40 41.61
CA LEU A 574 -33.11 -4.18 42.28
C LEU A 574 -34.59 -4.24 42.66
N ALA A 575 -34.93 -3.64 43.81
CA ALA A 575 -36.31 -3.38 44.21
C ALA A 575 -37.03 -2.50 43.17
N PRO A 576 -38.38 -2.57 43.05
CA PRO A 576 -39.13 -1.89 41.99
C PRO A 576 -38.81 -0.38 41.85
N ASP A 577 -38.73 0.35 42.96
CA ASP A 577 -38.46 1.79 42.97
C ASP A 577 -37.02 2.11 42.54
N ALA A 578 -36.04 1.30 42.97
CA ALA A 578 -34.64 1.43 42.56
C ALA A 578 -34.42 1.05 41.09
N ARG A 579 -35.20 0.10 40.55
CA ARG A 579 -35.15 -0.29 39.14
C ARG A 579 -35.67 0.83 38.23
N LEU A 580 -36.74 1.51 38.62
CA LEU A 580 -37.24 2.70 37.92
C LEU A 580 -36.23 3.85 37.96
N ALA A 581 -35.60 4.07 39.12
CA ALA A 581 -34.53 5.04 39.26
C ALA A 581 -33.32 4.70 38.35
N ALA A 582 -32.91 3.44 38.27
CA ALA A 582 -31.82 2.99 37.40
C ALA A 582 -32.07 3.30 35.92
N ARG A 583 -33.29 3.04 35.42
CA ARG A 583 -33.70 3.44 34.06
C ARG A 583 -33.56 4.95 33.84
N GLY A 584 -34.06 5.76 34.79
CA GLY A 584 -34.00 7.22 34.71
C GLY A 584 -32.56 7.76 34.68
N LEU A 585 -31.67 7.18 35.49
CA LEU A 585 -30.26 7.54 35.55
C LEU A 585 -29.52 7.21 34.24
N LEU A 586 -29.71 5.99 33.71
CA LEU A 586 -29.07 5.56 32.46
C LEU A 586 -29.47 6.44 31.26
N LEU A 587 -30.74 6.85 31.17
CA LEU A 587 -31.21 7.78 30.12
C LEU A 587 -30.63 9.21 30.25
N ARG A 588 -30.19 9.63 31.44
CA ARG A 588 -29.55 10.95 31.67
C ARG A 588 -28.04 10.95 31.38
N LEU A 589 -27.41 9.79 31.41
CA LEU A 589 -26.00 9.57 31.09
C LEU A 589 -25.74 9.41 29.58
N ILE A 590 -26.77 9.55 28.76
CA ILE A 590 -26.70 9.40 27.30
C ILE A 590 -27.36 10.61 26.66
N SER A 591 -26.70 11.19 25.65
CA SER A 591 -27.20 12.34 24.91
C SER A 591 -28.43 11.96 24.07
N PRO A 592 -29.26 12.93 23.64
CA PRO A 592 -30.34 12.67 22.70
C PRO A 592 -29.88 11.97 21.41
N GLU A 593 -28.67 12.30 20.95
CA GLU A 593 -28.00 11.75 19.76
C GLU A 593 -27.40 10.36 20.00
N GLY A 594 -27.40 9.88 21.25
CA GLY A 594 -26.89 8.56 21.61
C GLY A 594 -25.41 8.52 22.00
N ALA A 595 -24.77 9.67 22.25
CA ALA A 595 -23.40 9.71 22.76
C ALA A 595 -23.39 9.55 24.29
N ARG A 596 -22.30 9.06 24.86
CA ARG A 596 -22.12 9.02 26.31
C ARG A 596 -21.93 10.43 26.86
N VAL A 597 -22.55 10.72 28.01
CA VAL A 597 -22.49 12.03 28.67
C VAL A 597 -22.04 11.85 30.11
N ARG A 598 -21.14 12.74 30.53
CA ARG A 598 -20.62 12.84 31.88
C ARG A 598 -21.56 13.69 32.74
N ARG A 599 -21.93 13.21 33.93
CA ARG A 599 -22.81 13.93 34.87
C ARG A 599 -22.31 13.85 36.30
N THR A 600 -22.38 14.96 37.03
CA THR A 600 -22.06 14.99 38.45
C THR A 600 -23.09 14.23 39.29
N THR A 601 -22.68 13.78 40.48
CA THR A 601 -23.59 13.16 41.46
C THR A 601 -24.82 14.03 41.75
N ARG A 602 -24.66 15.36 41.77
CA ARG A 602 -25.74 16.32 41.98
C ARG A 602 -26.72 16.39 40.81
N GLU A 603 -26.22 16.43 39.57
CA GLU A 603 -27.07 16.43 38.36
C GLU A 603 -27.87 15.14 38.19
N LEU A 604 -27.34 14.02 38.68
CA LEU A 604 -28.06 12.74 38.70
C LEU A 604 -29.12 12.67 39.80
N GLY A 605 -29.16 13.64 40.72
CA GLY A 605 -30.14 13.68 41.80
C GLY A 605 -29.97 12.53 42.80
N ALA A 606 -28.72 12.13 43.10
CA ALA A 606 -28.41 11.05 44.05
C ALA A 606 -28.71 11.40 45.52
N GLU A 607 -29.24 12.60 45.78
CA GLU A 607 -29.78 13.00 47.09
C GLU A 607 -30.97 12.11 47.48
N ALA A 608 -31.81 11.72 46.51
CA ALA A 608 -32.92 10.78 46.71
C ALA A 608 -32.40 9.35 46.94
N SER A 609 -32.96 8.65 47.94
CA SER A 609 -32.53 7.31 48.35
C SER A 609 -32.57 6.28 47.22
N ALA A 610 -33.63 6.28 46.41
CA ALA A 610 -33.78 5.34 45.28
C ALA A 610 -32.73 5.56 44.17
N ASN A 611 -32.40 6.83 43.84
CA ASN A 611 -31.36 7.15 42.85
C ASN A 611 -29.97 6.76 43.35
N ARG A 612 -29.70 6.94 44.65
CA ARG A 612 -28.43 6.55 45.26
C ARG A 612 -28.21 5.05 45.21
N ILE A 613 -29.20 4.27 45.66
CA ILE A 613 -29.17 2.80 45.63
C ILE A 613 -29.01 2.28 44.19
N ALA A 614 -29.74 2.87 43.25
CA ALA A 614 -29.65 2.52 41.83
C ALA A 614 -28.27 2.83 41.25
N LEU A 615 -27.73 4.03 41.51
CA LEU A 615 -26.42 4.45 41.02
C LEU A 615 -25.30 3.56 41.59
N GLU A 616 -25.34 3.26 42.89
CA GLU A 616 -24.41 2.34 43.55
C GLU A 616 -24.49 0.92 42.95
N ALA A 617 -25.70 0.44 42.63
CA ALA A 617 -25.87 -0.86 41.98
C ALA A 617 -25.34 -0.88 40.54
N LEU A 618 -25.57 0.17 39.75
CA LEU A 618 -25.06 0.29 38.39
C LEU A 618 -23.53 0.39 38.35
N VAL A 619 -22.92 1.08 39.31
CA VAL A 619 -21.46 1.13 39.47
C VAL A 619 -20.91 -0.23 39.89
N ARG A 620 -21.55 -0.89 40.87
CA ARG A 620 -21.15 -2.23 41.32
C ARG A 620 -21.25 -3.27 40.20
N ALA A 621 -22.27 -3.17 39.35
CA ALA A 621 -22.46 -4.03 38.18
C ALA A 621 -21.54 -3.68 37.00
N ARG A 622 -20.65 -2.67 37.14
CA ARG A 622 -19.71 -2.19 36.11
C ARG A 622 -20.40 -1.62 34.86
N LEU A 623 -21.63 -1.15 34.97
CA LEU A 623 -22.39 -0.52 33.87
C LEU A 623 -22.14 1.00 33.81
N VAL A 624 -21.79 1.60 34.95
CA VAL A 624 -21.44 3.02 35.10
C VAL A 624 -20.07 3.12 35.78
N VAL A 625 -19.25 4.06 35.33
CA VAL A 625 -17.92 4.35 35.87
C VAL A 625 -17.93 5.72 36.53
N VAL A 626 -17.25 5.81 37.68
CA VAL A 626 -17.04 7.08 38.40
C VAL A 626 -15.63 7.58 38.10
N ARG A 627 -15.51 8.85 37.75
CA ARG A 627 -14.23 9.56 37.57
C ARG A 627 -14.21 10.80 38.45
N GLN A 628 -13.02 11.21 38.83
CA GLN A 628 -12.79 12.45 39.58
C GLN A 628 -12.44 13.56 38.58
N ASP A 629 -13.19 14.66 38.61
CA ASP A 629 -12.98 15.85 37.78
C ASP A 629 -12.85 17.06 38.72
N GLY A 630 -11.61 17.48 39.00
CA GLY A 630 -11.29 18.41 40.08
C GLY A 630 -11.73 17.87 41.45
N GLU A 631 -12.58 18.62 42.16
CA GLU A 631 -13.16 18.22 43.45
C GLU A 631 -14.48 17.43 43.33
N ALA A 632 -15.03 17.27 42.12
CA ALA A 632 -16.34 16.64 41.90
C ALA A 632 -16.24 15.20 41.37
N HIS A 633 -17.17 14.35 41.80
CA HIS A 633 -17.34 12.99 41.25
C HIS A 633 -18.32 13.01 40.07
N VAL A 634 -17.85 12.51 38.94
CA VAL A 634 -18.57 12.48 37.66
C VAL A 634 -18.80 11.04 37.25
N HIS A 635 -20.01 10.75 36.79
CA HIS A 635 -20.48 9.43 36.38
C HIS A 635 -20.69 9.38 34.86
N GLU A 636 -20.32 8.26 34.25
CA GLU A 636 -20.46 8.01 32.81
C GLU A 636 -20.81 6.54 32.56
N VAL A 637 -21.50 6.23 31.46
CA VAL A 637 -21.66 4.84 30.99
C VAL A 637 -20.30 4.21 30.71
N ALA A 638 -20.07 2.98 31.19
CA ALA A 638 -18.76 2.35 31.19
C ALA A 638 -18.13 2.24 29.79
N HIS A 639 -18.90 1.87 28.76
CA HIS A 639 -18.44 1.78 27.37
C HIS A 639 -19.59 1.91 26.37
N GLU A 640 -19.29 2.33 25.14
CA GLU A 640 -20.24 2.35 24.00
C GLU A 640 -20.82 0.96 23.67
N ALA A 641 -20.13 -0.12 24.04
CA ALA A 641 -20.58 -1.49 23.79
C ALA A 641 -21.88 -1.81 24.54
N LEU A 642 -22.23 -1.05 25.59
CA LEU A 642 -23.53 -1.15 26.26
C LEU A 642 -24.67 -0.61 25.40
N LEU A 643 -24.43 0.36 24.52
CA LEU A 643 -25.44 0.93 23.65
C LEU A 643 -25.80 -0.04 22.51
N GLU A 644 -24.80 -0.81 22.06
CA GLU A 644 -24.90 -1.79 20.98
C GLU A 644 -25.21 -3.20 21.51
N GLY A 645 -24.69 -3.63 22.64
CA GLY A 645 -24.82 -5.01 23.15
C GLY A 645 -26.03 -5.24 24.07
N TRP A 646 -26.70 -4.18 24.55
CA TRP A 646 -27.80 -4.29 25.50
C TRP A 646 -29.14 -3.88 24.89
N SER A 647 -29.94 -4.89 24.51
CA SER A 647 -31.24 -4.69 23.84
C SER A 647 -32.24 -3.90 24.69
N THR A 648 -32.29 -4.12 26.01
CA THR A 648 -33.18 -3.41 26.94
C THR A 648 -32.90 -1.91 26.98
N LEU A 649 -31.64 -1.50 27.15
CA LEU A 649 -31.25 -0.08 27.14
C LEU A 649 -31.49 0.55 25.79
N ARG A 650 -31.20 -0.16 24.69
CA ARG A 650 -31.51 0.31 23.33
C ARG A 650 -33.01 0.56 23.16
N GLY A 651 -33.85 -0.37 23.64
CA GLY A 651 -35.30 -0.22 23.66
C GLY A 651 -35.75 0.99 24.47
N TRP A 652 -35.11 1.28 25.61
CA TRP A 652 -35.41 2.48 26.40
C TRP A 652 -34.99 3.78 25.71
N LEU A 653 -33.82 3.81 25.09
CA LEU A 653 -33.34 4.99 24.35
C LEU A 653 -34.22 5.28 23.15
N GLU A 654 -34.63 4.23 22.42
CA GLU A 654 -35.54 4.34 21.29
C GLU A 654 -36.92 4.84 21.76
N ALA A 655 -37.46 4.28 22.84
CA ALA A 655 -38.70 4.77 23.45
C ALA A 655 -38.59 6.23 23.92
N ALA A 656 -37.48 6.63 24.54
CA ALA A 656 -37.25 8.01 25.00
C ALA A 656 -37.00 8.99 23.84
N ARG A 657 -36.44 8.54 22.70
CA ARG A 657 -36.36 9.32 21.47
C ARG A 657 -37.74 9.50 20.85
N GLN A 658 -38.54 8.45 20.79
CA GLN A 658 -39.92 8.49 20.30
C GLN A 658 -40.79 9.42 21.17
N GLU A 659 -40.63 9.37 22.50
CA GLU A 659 -41.34 10.24 23.45
C GLU A 659 -40.97 11.73 23.26
N ARG A 660 -39.67 12.04 23.14
CA ARG A 660 -39.17 13.41 22.89
C ARG A 660 -39.61 13.96 21.54
N GLN A 661 -39.55 13.14 20.48
CA GLN A 661 -40.06 13.49 19.15
C GLN A 661 -41.58 13.72 19.18
N GLY A 662 -42.32 12.93 19.97
CA GLY A 662 -43.75 13.12 20.21
C GLY A 662 -44.05 14.46 20.88
N LEU A 663 -43.32 14.80 21.94
CA LEU A 663 -43.51 16.05 22.68
C LEU A 663 -43.17 17.30 21.85
N GLU A 664 -42.07 17.27 21.09
CA GLU A 664 -41.70 18.36 20.16
C GLU A 664 -42.73 18.52 19.03
N ARG A 665 -43.30 17.42 18.51
CA ARG A 665 -44.43 17.49 17.57
C ARG A 665 -45.67 18.14 18.18
N VAL A 666 -46.01 17.82 19.43
CA VAL A 666 -47.12 18.46 20.16
C VAL A 666 -46.83 19.95 20.35
N ARG A 667 -45.61 20.31 20.73
CA ARG A 667 -45.18 21.71 20.92
C ARG A 667 -45.28 22.53 19.64
N LEU A 668 -44.73 22.01 18.52
CA LEU A 668 -44.83 22.67 17.21
C LEU A 668 -46.28 22.78 16.73
N ALA A 669 -47.10 21.76 16.93
CA ALA A 669 -48.51 21.76 16.55
C ALA A 669 -49.35 22.73 17.40
N ALA A 670 -49.14 22.76 18.73
CA ALA A 670 -49.81 23.68 19.63
C ALA A 670 -49.40 25.15 19.35
N ALA A 671 -48.12 25.40 19.03
CA ALA A 671 -47.65 26.71 18.62
C ALA A 671 -48.20 27.14 17.25
N GLY A 672 -48.39 26.20 16.31
CA GLY A 672 -49.03 26.45 15.01
C GLY A 672 -50.53 26.69 15.11
N TRP A 673 -51.23 25.90 15.93
CA TRP A 673 -52.66 26.04 16.20
C TRP A 673 -53.00 27.37 16.84
N GLU A 674 -52.18 27.84 17.79
CA GLU A 674 -52.37 29.14 18.44
C GLU A 674 -52.11 30.30 17.46
N ARG A 675 -51.05 30.24 16.65
CA ARG A 675 -50.75 31.26 15.63
C ARG A 675 -51.83 31.38 14.55
N ALA A 676 -52.55 30.30 14.28
CA ALA A 676 -53.60 30.26 13.26
C ALA A 676 -55.00 30.59 13.80
N ASP A 677 -55.11 31.10 15.04
CA ASP A 677 -56.39 31.37 15.73
C ASP A 677 -57.26 30.13 15.97
N ARG A 678 -56.61 29.02 16.33
CA ARG A 678 -57.22 27.77 16.82
C ARG A 678 -58.25 27.10 15.90
N PRO A 679 -57.98 26.90 14.59
CA PRO A 679 -58.94 26.30 13.67
C PRO A 679 -59.17 24.80 13.98
N ALA A 680 -60.40 24.33 13.80
CA ALA A 680 -60.78 22.94 14.06
C ALA A 680 -60.09 21.93 13.12
N SER A 681 -59.64 22.37 11.93
CA SER A 681 -58.91 21.56 10.93
C SER A 681 -57.47 21.24 11.34
N ALA A 682 -56.89 21.99 12.28
CA ALA A 682 -55.53 21.78 12.77
C ALA A 682 -55.47 20.88 14.02
N LEU A 683 -56.62 20.37 14.50
CA LEU A 683 -56.69 19.43 15.62
C LEU A 683 -56.30 18.01 15.18
N TRP A 684 -55.59 17.30 16.05
CA TRP A 684 -55.05 15.97 15.74
C TRP A 684 -56.11 14.88 15.65
N SER A 685 -55.93 13.98 14.68
CA SER A 685 -56.73 12.77 14.50
C SER A 685 -56.38 11.68 15.54
N ARG A 686 -57.18 10.60 15.60
CA ARG A 686 -56.94 9.48 16.54
C ARG A 686 -55.53 8.90 16.41
N ARG A 687 -55.07 8.71 15.17
CA ARG A 687 -53.75 8.14 14.86
C ARG A 687 -52.60 9.05 15.28
N GLU A 688 -52.82 10.36 15.31
CA GLU A 688 -51.82 11.36 15.76
C GLU A 688 -51.84 11.53 17.28
N LEU A 689 -53.00 11.34 17.92
CA LEU A 689 -53.12 11.34 19.39
C LEU A 689 -52.59 10.07 20.05
N ASP A 690 -52.58 8.93 19.36
CA ASP A 690 -51.95 7.67 19.82
C ASP A 690 -50.41 7.83 19.96
N VAL A 691 -49.80 8.83 19.32
CA VAL A 691 -48.37 9.16 19.48
C VAL A 691 -48.06 9.76 20.86
N VAL A 692 -49.08 10.30 21.55
CA VAL A 692 -48.93 10.98 22.85
C VAL A 692 -49.26 10.06 24.03
N SER A 693 -49.94 8.93 23.81
CA SER A 693 -50.45 8.07 24.90
C SER A 693 -49.39 7.33 25.73
N ALA A 694 -48.10 7.51 25.44
CA ALA A 694 -47.00 6.98 26.24
C ALA A 694 -46.26 8.06 27.07
N ALA A 695 -46.49 9.35 26.81
CA ALA A 695 -45.84 10.44 27.51
C ALA A 695 -46.71 10.91 28.70
N GLY A 696 -46.20 10.82 29.92
CA GLY A 696 -46.93 11.21 31.12
C GLY A 696 -47.41 12.66 31.07
N GLU A 697 -48.67 12.91 31.46
CA GLU A 697 -49.35 14.22 31.40
C GLU A 697 -48.74 15.33 32.29
N LEU A 698 -47.56 15.10 32.89
CA LEU A 698 -46.94 15.95 33.92
C LEU A 698 -45.93 16.99 33.39
N ALA A 699 -45.61 17.02 32.09
CA ALA A 699 -44.62 17.95 31.51
C ALA A 699 -45.18 18.91 30.44
N LEU A 700 -46.49 18.97 30.27
CA LEU A 700 -47.15 19.79 29.25
C LEU A 700 -47.39 21.22 29.74
N THR A 701 -47.12 22.21 28.89
CA THR A 701 -47.52 23.60 29.14
C THR A 701 -49.04 23.77 29.05
N ARG A 702 -49.58 24.85 29.61
CA ARG A 702 -51.02 25.17 29.54
C ARG A 702 -51.54 25.20 28.09
N GLN A 703 -50.72 25.64 27.14
CA GLN A 703 -51.06 25.73 25.72
C GLN A 703 -51.11 24.33 25.05
N GLU A 704 -50.10 23.49 25.29
CA GLU A 704 -50.03 22.12 24.77
C GLU A 704 -51.17 21.24 25.32
N ALA A 705 -51.49 21.40 26.61
CA ALA A 705 -52.62 20.73 27.24
C ALA A 705 -53.97 21.18 26.67
N ALA A 706 -54.13 22.47 26.33
CA ALA A 706 -55.35 22.99 25.71
C ALA A 706 -55.57 22.41 24.30
N PHE A 707 -54.50 22.31 23.50
CA PHE A 707 -54.51 21.71 22.16
C PHE A 707 -54.90 20.22 22.19
N LEU A 708 -54.28 19.43 23.08
CA LEU A 708 -54.59 18.01 23.24
C LEU A 708 -56.03 17.80 23.75
N LYS A 709 -56.51 18.65 24.67
CA LYS A 709 -57.89 18.61 25.16
C LYS A 709 -58.90 18.94 24.07
N ALA A 710 -58.62 19.92 23.20
CA ALA A 710 -59.46 20.26 22.05
C ALA A 710 -59.52 19.10 21.03
N SER A 711 -58.37 18.49 20.72
CA SER A 711 -58.26 17.36 19.80
C SER A 711 -58.98 16.10 20.34
N ARG A 712 -58.84 15.79 21.63
CA ARG A 712 -59.58 14.67 22.29
C ARG A 712 -61.09 14.91 22.35
N ARG A 713 -61.56 16.17 22.48
CA ARG A 713 -63.00 16.51 22.52
C ARG A 713 -63.66 16.41 21.14
N ALA A 714 -62.91 16.69 20.07
CA ALA A 714 -63.35 16.48 18.69
C ALA A 714 -63.56 14.99 18.37
N LEU A 715 -62.69 14.10 18.91
CA LEU A 715 -62.83 12.64 18.77
C LEU A 715 -64.02 12.04 19.55
N ARG A 716 -64.34 12.57 20.74
CA ARG A 716 -65.51 12.11 21.51
C ARG A 716 -66.84 12.42 20.80
N ARG A 717 -66.92 13.52 20.02
CA ARG A 717 -68.09 13.87 19.22
C ARG A 717 -68.29 12.98 17.98
N THR A 718 -67.21 12.38 17.44
CA THR A 718 -67.28 11.47 16.29
C THR A 718 -67.54 10.02 16.67
N PHE A 719 -67.23 9.62 17.92
CA PHE A 719 -67.53 8.29 18.45
C PHE A 719 -69.03 8.04 18.69
N ALA A 720 -69.78 9.04 19.17
CA ALA A 720 -71.24 8.95 19.37
C ALA A 720 -72.03 8.75 18.06
N ARG A 721 -71.43 9.01 16.90
CA ARG A 721 -72.05 8.84 15.57
C ARG A 721 -71.79 7.48 14.92
N ARG A 722 -70.95 6.62 15.49
CA ARG A 722 -70.48 5.37 14.83
C ARG A 722 -70.82 4.07 15.57
N LEU A 723 -71.76 4.10 16.52
CA LEU A 723 -72.24 2.90 17.22
C LEU A 723 -73.33 2.12 16.45
N GLY A 724 -73.72 2.57 15.25
CA GLY A 724 -74.88 2.05 14.51
C GLY A 724 -74.63 0.99 13.42
N LEU A 725 -73.41 0.51 13.17
CA LEU A 725 -73.16 -0.47 12.08
C LEU A 725 -72.16 -1.57 12.51
N ALA A 726 -72.44 -2.18 13.66
CA ALA A 726 -71.73 -3.33 14.20
C ALA A 726 -72.07 -4.68 13.50
N LEU A 727 -72.43 -4.65 12.21
CA LEU A 727 -72.66 -5.84 11.37
C LEU A 727 -71.70 -5.93 10.16
N ALA A 728 -70.74 -5.03 10.02
CA ALA A 728 -69.76 -5.03 8.92
C ALA A 728 -68.39 -5.64 9.28
N LEU A 729 -68.23 -6.18 10.50
CA LEU A 729 -66.94 -6.50 11.11
C LEU A 729 -66.01 -7.45 10.31
N PRO A 730 -66.49 -8.56 9.70
CA PRO A 730 -65.62 -9.41 8.90
C PRO A 730 -65.23 -8.76 7.55
N LEU A 731 -66.08 -7.88 7.00
CA LEU A 731 -65.77 -7.12 5.79
C LEU A 731 -64.78 -5.98 6.10
N THR A 732 -64.92 -5.28 7.24
CA THR A 732 -63.97 -4.26 7.69
C THR A 732 -62.63 -4.84 8.13
N ALA A 733 -62.56 -6.07 8.66
CA ALA A 733 -61.27 -6.71 8.97
C ALA A 733 -60.51 -7.09 7.70
N MET A 734 -61.22 -7.55 6.66
CA MET A 734 -60.65 -7.82 5.34
C MET A 734 -60.27 -6.51 4.60
N VAL A 735 -61.08 -5.45 4.73
CA VAL A 735 -60.74 -4.12 4.20
C VAL A 735 -59.63 -3.45 5.01
N ALA A 736 -59.53 -3.66 6.33
CA ALA A 736 -58.47 -3.11 7.17
C ALA A 736 -57.15 -3.89 7.00
N GLY A 737 -57.22 -5.21 6.84
CA GLY A 737 -56.08 -6.05 6.46
C GLY A 737 -55.62 -5.74 5.03
N GLY A 738 -56.56 -5.57 4.11
CA GLY A 738 -56.33 -5.06 2.76
C GLY A 738 -55.73 -3.65 2.78
N ALA A 739 -56.21 -2.74 3.62
CA ALA A 739 -55.70 -1.38 3.77
C ALA A 739 -54.33 -1.34 4.47
N ALA A 740 -54.06 -2.24 5.41
CA ALA A 740 -52.75 -2.38 6.05
C ALA A 740 -51.73 -2.98 5.09
N TRP A 741 -52.13 -3.97 4.28
CA TRP A 741 -51.33 -4.52 3.19
C TRP A 741 -51.10 -3.48 2.09
N LEU A 742 -52.12 -2.73 1.66
CA LEU A 742 -51.99 -1.59 0.75
C LEU A 742 -51.12 -0.48 1.34
N LYS A 743 -51.19 -0.22 2.64
CA LYS A 743 -50.35 0.78 3.32
C LYS A 743 -48.90 0.32 3.47
N GLY A 744 -48.68 -0.98 3.69
CA GLY A 744 -47.35 -1.60 3.67
C GLY A 744 -46.77 -1.58 2.25
N ARG A 745 -47.59 -1.89 1.25
CA ARG A 745 -47.25 -1.76 -0.17
C ARG A 745 -46.97 -0.32 -0.57
N HIS A 746 -47.77 0.65 -0.15
CA HIS A 746 -47.53 2.08 -0.37
C HIS A 746 -46.34 2.61 0.44
N ALA A 747 -45.99 2.01 1.57
CA ALA A 747 -44.77 2.36 2.32
C ALA A 747 -43.53 1.82 1.60
N LEU A 748 -43.57 0.56 1.16
CA LEU A 748 -42.54 -0.05 0.32
C LEU A 748 -42.37 0.72 -1.00
N GLU A 749 -43.46 1.03 -1.70
CA GLU A 749 -43.46 1.83 -2.93
C GLU A 749 -42.89 3.22 -2.69
N ARG A 750 -43.18 3.87 -1.55
CA ARG A 750 -42.57 5.17 -1.20
C ARG A 750 -41.07 5.06 -0.91
N THR A 751 -40.63 4.01 -0.22
CA THR A 751 -39.20 3.78 0.04
C THR A 751 -38.45 3.47 -1.24
N VAL A 752 -38.99 2.58 -2.08
CA VAL A 752 -38.45 2.28 -3.41
C VAL A 752 -38.44 3.54 -4.27
N GLN A 753 -39.52 4.33 -4.28
CA GLN A 753 -39.58 5.60 -5.02
C GLN A 753 -38.55 6.62 -4.50
N ALA A 754 -38.33 6.73 -3.19
CA ALA A 754 -37.33 7.61 -2.62
C ALA A 754 -35.91 7.24 -3.09
N HIS A 755 -35.59 5.95 -3.13
CA HIS A 755 -34.31 5.48 -3.69
C HIS A 755 -34.22 5.69 -5.21
N LEU A 756 -35.32 5.54 -5.95
CA LEU A 756 -35.36 5.87 -7.39
C LEU A 756 -35.16 7.37 -7.63
N ASP A 757 -35.73 8.24 -6.80
CA ASP A 757 -35.57 9.69 -6.90
C ASP A 757 -34.15 10.13 -6.52
N GLU A 758 -33.56 9.54 -5.48
CA GLU A 758 -32.15 9.70 -5.11
C GLU A 758 -31.22 9.23 -6.24
N ALA A 759 -31.52 8.08 -6.84
CA ALA A 759 -30.77 7.56 -7.99
C ALA A 759 -30.86 8.51 -9.19
N ARG A 760 -32.05 9.03 -9.53
CA ARG A 760 -32.23 10.00 -10.64
C ARG A 760 -31.49 11.31 -10.40
N ALA A 761 -31.51 11.81 -9.17
CA ALA A 761 -30.74 12.99 -8.79
C ALA A 761 -29.24 12.75 -8.97
N SER A 762 -28.74 11.61 -8.48
CA SER A 762 -27.34 11.19 -8.62
C SER A 762 -26.95 10.96 -10.08
N ILE A 763 -27.81 10.37 -10.91
CA ILE A 763 -27.61 10.20 -12.36
C ILE A 763 -27.53 11.55 -13.06
N THR A 764 -28.38 12.50 -12.70
CA THR A 764 -28.38 13.84 -13.30
C THR A 764 -27.08 14.59 -12.99
N GLU A 765 -26.63 14.51 -11.73
CA GLU A 765 -25.32 15.01 -11.30
C GLU A 765 -24.17 14.32 -12.04
N ALA A 766 -24.22 12.99 -12.12
CA ALA A 766 -23.22 12.19 -12.83
C ALA A 766 -23.13 12.58 -14.31
N ARG A 767 -24.26 12.74 -15.01
CA ARG A 767 -24.30 13.19 -16.42
C ARG A 767 -23.71 14.58 -16.60
N ALA A 768 -23.97 15.51 -15.68
CA ALA A 768 -23.40 16.86 -15.74
C ALA A 768 -21.87 16.83 -15.58
N HIS A 769 -21.36 16.07 -14.60
CA HIS A 769 -19.93 15.89 -14.41
C HIS A 769 -19.27 15.11 -15.54
N HIS A 770 -19.93 14.08 -16.07
CA HIS A 770 -19.49 13.31 -17.24
C HIS A 770 -19.33 14.22 -18.45
N ALA A 771 -20.36 15.02 -18.79
CA ALA A 771 -20.29 15.95 -19.91
C ALA A 771 -19.17 16.99 -19.74
N ALA A 772 -18.98 17.51 -18.51
CA ALA A 772 -17.89 18.42 -18.20
C ALA A 772 -16.51 17.75 -18.31
N ALA A 773 -16.36 16.50 -17.86
CA ALA A 773 -15.13 15.72 -18.00
C ALA A 773 -14.79 15.50 -19.47
N LYS A 774 -15.78 15.16 -20.30
CA LYS A 774 -15.63 15.01 -21.75
C LYS A 774 -15.13 16.29 -22.41
N ALA A 775 -15.75 17.42 -22.08
CA ALA A 775 -15.39 18.72 -22.65
C ALA A 775 -13.97 19.14 -22.23
N ALA A 776 -13.63 19.03 -20.94
CA ALA A 776 -12.30 19.35 -20.43
C ALA A 776 -11.23 18.43 -21.03
N ARG A 777 -11.51 17.13 -21.19
CA ARG A 777 -10.61 16.19 -21.87
C ARG A 777 -10.36 16.57 -23.33
N ALA A 778 -11.41 16.92 -24.06
CA ALA A 778 -11.29 17.34 -25.46
C ALA A 778 -10.46 18.63 -25.59
N ASP A 779 -10.70 19.63 -24.73
CA ASP A 779 -9.90 20.87 -24.68
C ASP A 779 -8.43 20.58 -24.34
N ALA A 780 -8.16 19.75 -23.33
CA ALA A 780 -6.80 19.37 -22.95
C ALA A 780 -6.05 18.70 -24.12
N PHE A 781 -6.71 17.82 -24.86
CA PHE A 781 -6.11 17.12 -26.00
C PHE A 781 -5.88 18.06 -27.19
N GLN A 782 -6.83 18.94 -27.49
CA GLN A 782 -6.68 19.96 -28.52
C GLN A 782 -5.47 20.87 -28.23
N ARG A 783 -5.26 21.26 -26.98
CA ARG A 783 -4.10 22.07 -26.56
C ARG A 783 -2.78 21.30 -26.70
N TRP A 784 -2.77 20.02 -26.34
CA TRP A 784 -1.60 19.15 -26.55
C TRP A 784 -1.24 19.01 -28.03
N ASP A 785 -2.24 18.86 -28.90
CA ASP A 785 -2.03 18.69 -30.33
C ASP A 785 -1.59 19.99 -31.00
N ALA A 786 -2.19 21.13 -30.61
CA ALA A 786 -1.75 22.45 -31.04
C ALA A 786 -0.29 22.75 -30.62
N ARG A 787 0.11 22.33 -29.41
CA ARG A 787 1.51 22.44 -28.95
C ARG A 787 2.44 21.58 -29.79
N GLY A 788 2.03 20.35 -30.13
CA GLY A 788 2.74 19.45 -31.04
C GLY A 788 2.94 20.03 -32.44
N GLU A 789 1.87 20.53 -33.04
CA GLU A 789 1.91 21.14 -34.37
C GLU A 789 2.82 22.37 -34.39
N ARG A 790 2.72 23.24 -33.38
CA ARG A 790 3.62 24.40 -33.22
C ARG A 790 5.08 23.98 -33.07
N ALA A 791 5.36 22.94 -32.26
CA ALA A 791 6.72 22.45 -32.06
C ALA A 791 7.34 21.86 -33.34
N LEU A 792 6.54 21.17 -34.15
CA LEU A 792 7.01 20.51 -35.37
C LEU A 792 7.12 21.44 -36.58
N THR A 793 6.22 22.43 -36.71
CA THR A 793 6.14 23.33 -37.88
C THR A 793 6.75 24.70 -37.63
N GLY A 794 6.84 25.14 -36.36
CA GLY A 794 7.22 26.50 -35.98
C GLY A 794 6.13 27.55 -36.21
N ALA A 795 4.97 27.18 -36.77
CA ALA A 795 3.89 28.11 -37.07
C ALA A 795 3.04 28.41 -35.81
N PRO A 796 2.57 29.66 -35.62
CA PRO A 796 1.63 29.98 -34.55
C PRO A 796 0.29 29.28 -34.79
N VAL A 797 -0.13 28.43 -33.85
CA VAL A 797 -1.43 27.75 -33.89
C VAL A 797 -2.48 28.62 -33.18
N VAL A 798 -3.56 28.97 -33.89
CA VAL A 798 -4.64 29.82 -33.38
C VAL A 798 -5.47 29.05 -32.34
N GLY A 799 -5.68 29.64 -31.15
CA GLY A 799 -6.61 29.13 -30.14
C GLY A 799 -6.02 28.28 -29.00
N ALA A 800 -4.69 28.22 -28.85
CA ALA A 800 -4.03 27.38 -27.84
C ALA A 800 -3.28 28.19 -26.75
N GLY A 801 -4.00 28.99 -25.97
CA GLY A 801 -3.47 29.60 -24.74
C GLY A 801 -3.74 28.73 -23.51
N GLY A 802 -2.79 28.64 -22.57
CA GLY A 802 -2.94 27.96 -21.26
C GLY A 802 -2.33 26.55 -21.19
N GLU A 803 -2.06 26.08 -19.97
CA GLU A 803 -1.33 24.83 -19.73
C GLU A 803 -2.22 23.58 -19.95
N PRO A 804 -1.85 22.66 -20.86
CA PRO A 804 -2.67 21.50 -21.17
C PRO A 804 -2.76 20.50 -20.00
N GLU A 805 -1.75 20.47 -19.13
CA GLU A 805 -1.74 19.63 -17.92
C GLU A 805 -2.76 20.10 -16.87
N GLU A 806 -3.01 21.40 -16.74
CA GLU A 806 -4.02 21.93 -15.82
C GLU A 806 -5.43 21.55 -16.28
N THR A 807 -5.68 21.65 -17.58
CA THR A 807 -6.97 21.29 -18.19
C THR A 807 -7.22 19.78 -18.06
N TRP A 808 -6.18 18.96 -18.20
CA TRP A 808 -6.24 17.51 -17.94
C TRP A 808 -6.55 17.19 -16.47
N ALA A 809 -5.90 17.89 -15.52
CA ALA A 809 -6.18 17.72 -14.10
C ALA A 809 -7.64 18.04 -13.75
N GLU A 810 -8.22 19.09 -14.36
CA GLU A 810 -9.64 19.40 -14.21
C GLU A 810 -10.53 18.31 -14.84
N ALA A 811 -10.17 17.78 -16.02
CA ALA A 811 -10.89 16.66 -16.63
C ALA A 811 -10.95 15.43 -15.71
N ARG A 812 -9.84 15.09 -15.06
CA ARG A 812 -9.77 14.00 -14.06
C ARG A 812 -10.63 14.29 -12.83
N LYS A 813 -10.56 15.50 -12.28
CA LYS A 813 -11.39 15.88 -11.13
C LYS A 813 -12.89 15.80 -11.44
N ARG A 814 -13.29 16.12 -12.67
CA ARG A 814 -14.68 15.98 -13.14
C ARG A 814 -15.08 14.53 -13.33
N ASP A 815 -14.17 13.70 -13.84
CA ASP A 815 -14.36 12.26 -13.96
C ASP A 815 -14.52 11.59 -12.58
N ASP A 816 -13.67 11.90 -11.61
CA ASP A 816 -13.78 11.37 -10.24
C ASP A 816 -15.15 11.72 -9.61
N ARG A 817 -15.61 12.96 -9.79
CA ARG A 817 -16.96 13.39 -9.35
C ARG A 817 -18.09 12.67 -10.09
N ALA A 818 -17.90 12.36 -11.37
CA ALA A 818 -18.88 11.60 -12.13
C ALA A 818 -18.95 10.15 -11.65
N ASP A 819 -17.81 9.48 -11.41
CA ASP A 819 -17.80 8.11 -10.87
C ASP A 819 -18.40 8.08 -9.46
N ASP A 820 -18.08 9.03 -8.57
CA ASP A 820 -18.70 9.16 -7.24
C ASP A 820 -20.23 9.26 -7.31
N ALA A 821 -20.74 10.09 -8.23
CA ALA A 821 -22.18 10.24 -8.43
C ALA A 821 -22.83 8.98 -9.03
N TYR A 822 -22.16 8.30 -9.97
CA TYR A 822 -22.60 7.01 -10.48
C TYR A 822 -22.58 5.90 -9.42
N GLN A 823 -21.63 5.93 -8.48
CA GLN A 823 -21.56 4.98 -7.35
C GLN A 823 -22.72 5.20 -6.38
N ARG A 824 -23.04 6.46 -6.03
CA ARG A 824 -24.24 6.79 -5.24
C ARG A 824 -25.53 6.31 -5.93
N ALA A 825 -25.65 6.55 -7.24
CA ALA A 825 -26.78 6.05 -8.02
C ALA A 825 -26.85 4.52 -7.98
N THR A 826 -25.72 3.82 -8.13
CA THR A 826 -25.65 2.35 -8.07
C THR A 826 -26.13 1.84 -6.70
N GLN A 827 -25.66 2.42 -5.59
CA GLN A 827 -26.06 2.03 -4.24
C GLN A 827 -27.56 2.22 -3.98
N ALA A 828 -28.13 3.34 -4.43
CA ALA A 828 -29.55 3.61 -4.33
C ALA A 828 -30.38 2.61 -5.17
N LEU A 829 -29.94 2.30 -6.39
CA LEU A 829 -30.61 1.35 -7.28
C LEU A 829 -30.51 -0.10 -6.79
N ASP A 830 -29.37 -0.51 -6.24
CA ASP A 830 -29.21 -1.83 -5.63
C ASP A 830 -30.13 -1.99 -4.42
N THR A 831 -30.23 -0.95 -3.59
CA THR A 831 -31.15 -0.95 -2.45
C THR A 831 -32.61 -1.05 -2.92
N ALA A 832 -32.98 -0.33 -3.99
CA ALA A 832 -34.31 -0.44 -4.60
C ALA A 832 -34.60 -1.84 -5.16
N LEU A 833 -33.62 -2.49 -5.80
CA LEU A 833 -33.74 -3.86 -6.33
C LEU A 833 -33.75 -4.94 -5.24
N LEU A 834 -33.05 -4.74 -4.13
CA LEU A 834 -33.14 -5.61 -2.95
C LEU A 834 -34.55 -5.56 -2.33
N LEU A 835 -35.20 -4.39 -2.35
CA LEU A 835 -36.55 -4.20 -1.85
C LEU A 835 -37.63 -4.71 -2.81
N ASP A 836 -37.44 -4.54 -4.13
CA ASP A 836 -38.34 -5.03 -5.18
C ASP A 836 -37.55 -5.39 -6.45
N GLY A 837 -37.08 -6.64 -6.51
CA GLY A 837 -36.23 -7.15 -7.59
C GLY A 837 -36.90 -7.21 -8.96
N SER A 838 -38.22 -7.01 -9.06
CA SER A 838 -38.99 -7.06 -10.30
C SER A 838 -39.12 -5.71 -11.02
N ARG A 839 -38.60 -4.63 -10.42
CA ARG A 839 -38.73 -3.26 -10.94
C ARG A 839 -37.90 -3.02 -12.20
N ARG A 840 -38.58 -3.09 -13.36
CA ARG A 840 -37.99 -2.75 -14.67
C ARG A 840 -37.33 -1.37 -14.71
N GLU A 841 -37.92 -0.39 -14.03
CA GLU A 841 -37.36 0.97 -13.99
C GLU A 841 -36.01 1.03 -13.28
N ALA A 842 -35.87 0.38 -12.11
CA ALA A 842 -34.61 0.33 -11.38
C ALA A 842 -33.52 -0.39 -12.21
N ARG A 843 -33.87 -1.50 -12.88
CA ARG A 843 -32.97 -2.21 -13.80
C ARG A 843 -32.53 -1.33 -14.98
N GLY A 844 -33.47 -0.59 -15.58
CA GLY A 844 -33.18 0.33 -16.69
C GLY A 844 -32.25 1.48 -16.29
N LEU A 845 -32.49 2.10 -15.14
CA LEU A 845 -31.59 3.14 -14.61
C LEU A 845 -30.21 2.59 -14.25
N LEU A 846 -30.13 1.36 -13.73
CA LEU A 846 -28.85 0.72 -13.42
C LEU A 846 -28.06 0.39 -14.70
N ALA A 847 -28.72 -0.09 -15.74
CA ALA A 847 -28.11 -0.29 -17.05
C ALA A 847 -27.56 1.03 -17.63
N GLU A 848 -28.29 2.14 -17.45
CA GLU A 848 -27.84 3.47 -17.86
C GLU A 848 -26.59 3.92 -17.08
N VAL A 849 -26.59 3.75 -15.75
CA VAL A 849 -25.44 4.06 -14.89
C VAL A 849 -24.20 3.27 -15.33
N LEU A 850 -24.36 1.96 -15.55
CA LEU A 850 -23.25 1.10 -15.99
C LEU A 850 -22.73 1.51 -17.37
N THR A 851 -23.62 1.88 -18.30
CA THR A 851 -23.25 2.43 -19.61
C THR A 851 -22.40 3.69 -19.47
N GLY A 852 -22.82 4.65 -18.64
CA GLY A 852 -22.07 5.90 -18.43
C GLY A 852 -20.70 5.67 -17.78
N ARG A 853 -20.61 4.73 -16.84
CA ARG A 853 -19.32 4.33 -16.22
C ARG A 853 -18.40 3.63 -17.19
N MET A 854 -18.93 2.80 -18.09
CA MET A 854 -18.14 2.16 -19.14
C MET A 854 -17.54 3.19 -20.09
N GLU A 855 -18.31 4.19 -20.51
CA GLU A 855 -17.83 5.28 -21.38
C GLU A 855 -16.67 6.06 -20.73
N LEU A 856 -16.80 6.44 -19.44
CA LEU A 856 -15.71 7.09 -18.69
C LEU A 856 -14.48 6.18 -18.55
N ALA A 857 -14.70 4.91 -18.21
CA ALA A 857 -13.63 3.93 -18.12
C ALA A 857 -12.90 3.71 -19.45
N GLU A 858 -13.60 3.79 -20.59
CA GLU A 858 -12.97 3.76 -21.92
C GLU A 858 -12.15 5.03 -22.18
N TRP A 859 -12.68 6.22 -21.89
CA TRP A 859 -11.98 7.48 -22.18
C TRP A 859 -10.73 7.73 -21.33
N PHE A 860 -10.73 7.23 -20.09
CA PHE A 860 -9.63 7.33 -19.13
C PHE A 860 -8.83 6.03 -18.99
N PHE A 861 -9.01 5.07 -19.91
CA PHE A 861 -8.22 3.83 -20.01
C PHE A 861 -8.19 2.99 -18.72
N ARG A 862 -9.37 2.73 -18.14
CA ARG A 862 -9.58 1.88 -16.93
C ARG A 862 -10.22 0.53 -17.31
N PRO A 863 -9.45 -0.43 -17.88
CA PRO A 863 -10.00 -1.68 -18.41
C PRO A 863 -10.66 -2.56 -17.33
N GLY A 864 -10.20 -2.48 -16.07
CA GLY A 864 -10.81 -3.19 -14.94
C GLY A 864 -12.24 -2.74 -14.68
N GLN A 865 -12.47 -1.42 -14.58
CA GLN A 865 -13.80 -0.84 -14.35
C GLN A 865 -14.74 -1.14 -15.53
N ARG A 866 -14.24 -1.04 -16.76
CA ARG A 866 -15.00 -1.39 -17.97
C ARG A 866 -15.46 -2.85 -17.97
N ARG A 867 -14.55 -3.79 -17.67
CA ARG A 867 -14.87 -5.24 -17.61
C ARG A 867 -15.91 -5.52 -16.55
N GLU A 868 -15.78 -4.90 -15.38
CA GLU A 868 -16.74 -5.08 -14.29
C GLU A 868 -18.13 -4.55 -14.65
N ALA A 869 -18.20 -3.34 -15.20
CA ALA A 869 -19.47 -2.76 -15.62
C ALA A 869 -20.13 -3.55 -16.75
N LEU A 870 -19.36 -4.07 -17.73
CA LEU A 870 -19.88 -4.92 -18.79
C LEU A 870 -20.41 -6.27 -18.27
N ARG A 871 -19.68 -6.93 -17.36
CA ARG A 871 -20.15 -8.17 -16.71
C ARG A 871 -21.46 -7.96 -15.96
N ARG A 872 -21.57 -6.84 -15.27
CA ARG A 872 -22.78 -6.50 -14.51
C ARG A 872 -23.94 -6.14 -15.43
N LEU A 873 -23.71 -5.39 -16.51
CA LEU A 873 -24.72 -5.08 -17.52
C LEU A 873 -25.30 -6.36 -18.14
N ALA A 874 -24.46 -7.39 -18.34
CA ALA A 874 -24.90 -8.69 -18.86
C ALA A 874 -25.97 -9.39 -18.02
N SER A 875 -25.95 -9.19 -16.70
CA SER A 875 -26.95 -9.76 -15.79
C SER A 875 -28.26 -8.96 -15.72
N LEU A 876 -28.31 -7.77 -16.32
CA LEU A 876 -29.45 -6.83 -16.22
C LEU A 876 -30.21 -6.65 -17.54
N ASP A 877 -29.59 -7.01 -18.66
CA ASP A 877 -30.04 -6.72 -20.02
C ASP A 877 -30.78 -7.91 -20.63
N ASP A 878 -32.06 -8.08 -20.29
CA ASP A 878 -32.89 -9.21 -20.73
C ASP A 878 -33.06 -9.30 -22.28
N ASP A 879 -32.95 -8.17 -22.98
CA ASP A 879 -33.07 -8.09 -24.46
C ASP A 879 -31.73 -7.91 -25.19
N GLY A 880 -30.62 -7.76 -24.44
CA GLY A 880 -29.26 -7.59 -24.95
C GLY A 880 -28.99 -6.27 -25.68
N ALA A 881 -29.84 -5.25 -25.56
CA ALA A 881 -29.69 -4.00 -26.30
C ALA A 881 -28.46 -3.18 -25.86
N GLY A 882 -28.19 -3.11 -24.55
CA GLY A 882 -27.02 -2.47 -23.99
C GLY A 882 -25.74 -3.20 -24.40
N GLN A 883 -25.73 -4.53 -24.35
CA GLN A 883 -24.61 -5.34 -24.83
C GLN A 883 -24.33 -5.14 -26.32
N ARG A 884 -25.36 -5.12 -27.17
CA ARG A 884 -25.19 -4.93 -28.63
C ARG A 884 -24.46 -3.64 -28.98
N ARG A 885 -24.65 -2.56 -28.19
CA ARG A 885 -23.95 -1.28 -28.41
C ARG A 885 -22.44 -1.39 -28.20
N PHE A 886 -22.00 -2.09 -27.16
CA PHE A 886 -20.56 -2.20 -26.81
C PHE A 886 -19.87 -3.43 -27.43
N LEU A 887 -20.63 -4.29 -28.10
CA LEU A 887 -20.14 -5.46 -28.85
C LEU A 887 -20.37 -5.33 -30.37
N ALA A 888 -20.91 -4.21 -30.84
CA ALA A 888 -21.15 -3.99 -32.26
C ALA A 888 -19.86 -4.22 -33.07
N PRO A 889 -19.89 -5.04 -34.14
CA PRO A 889 -18.70 -5.33 -34.91
C PRO A 889 -18.22 -4.06 -35.64
N PRO A 890 -16.93 -3.72 -35.57
CA PRO A 890 -16.38 -2.65 -36.38
C PRO A 890 -16.42 -3.01 -37.87
N VAL A 891 -16.46 -1.99 -38.72
CA VAL A 891 -16.57 -2.08 -40.17
C VAL A 891 -15.32 -1.47 -40.80
N LEU A 892 -14.80 -2.12 -41.85
CA LEU A 892 -13.63 -1.69 -42.61
C LEU A 892 -14.02 -1.23 -44.02
N ASP A 893 -13.59 -0.02 -44.37
CA ASP A 893 -13.63 0.57 -45.70
C ASP A 893 -12.18 0.87 -46.13
N LEU A 894 -11.57 -0.03 -46.88
CA LEU A 894 -10.14 -0.01 -47.21
C LEU A 894 -9.88 0.23 -48.69
N ALA A 895 -9.00 1.17 -49.01
CA ALA A 895 -8.52 1.42 -50.37
C ALA A 895 -6.99 1.55 -50.37
N THR A 896 -6.34 1.23 -51.50
CA THR A 896 -4.91 1.52 -51.70
C THR A 896 -4.70 2.40 -52.93
N GLU A 897 -3.54 3.04 -52.98
CA GLU A 897 -3.07 3.78 -54.14
C GLU A 897 -1.70 3.27 -54.56
N PRO A 898 -1.57 2.57 -55.72
CA PRO A 898 -2.66 2.16 -56.63
C PRO A 898 -3.60 1.08 -56.03
N PRO A 899 -4.82 0.90 -56.57
CA PRO A 899 -5.76 -0.14 -56.12
C PRO A 899 -5.28 -1.56 -56.51
N GLY A 900 -5.91 -2.59 -55.96
CA GLY A 900 -5.62 -3.99 -56.28
C GLY A 900 -4.59 -4.66 -55.35
N ALA A 901 -4.34 -4.11 -54.16
CA ALA A 901 -3.52 -4.75 -53.16
C ALA A 901 -4.32 -5.79 -52.37
N GLU A 902 -3.75 -6.97 -52.16
CA GLU A 902 -4.31 -7.97 -51.26
C GLU A 902 -4.19 -7.48 -49.82
N VAL A 903 -5.28 -7.61 -49.06
CA VAL A 903 -5.34 -7.25 -47.64
C VAL A 903 -5.43 -8.51 -46.79
N LEU A 904 -4.45 -8.70 -45.91
CA LEU A 904 -4.47 -9.73 -44.89
C LEU A 904 -4.80 -9.12 -43.53
N LEU A 905 -5.71 -9.73 -42.80
CA LEU A 905 -6.14 -9.34 -41.46
C LEU A 905 -5.63 -10.33 -40.42
N GLN A 906 -5.02 -9.81 -39.36
CA GLN A 906 -4.71 -10.54 -38.14
C GLN A 906 -5.25 -9.78 -36.93
N ARG A 907 -5.65 -10.50 -35.89
CA ARG A 907 -6.10 -9.92 -34.61
C ARG A 907 -5.05 -10.17 -33.54
N ASP A 908 -4.77 -9.17 -32.71
CA ASP A 908 -3.96 -9.34 -31.50
C ASP A 908 -4.80 -10.02 -30.40
N THR A 909 -4.35 -11.19 -29.93
CA THR A 909 -4.99 -12.02 -28.91
C THR A 909 -4.48 -11.71 -27.50
N GLY A 910 -3.34 -11.01 -27.37
CA GLY A 910 -2.82 -10.52 -26.09
C GLY A 910 -2.31 -11.58 -25.10
N GLU A 911 -1.98 -12.80 -25.55
CA GLU A 911 -1.37 -13.82 -24.68
C GLU A 911 0.13 -13.54 -24.44
N PRO A 912 0.59 -13.44 -23.18
CA PRO A 912 2.01 -13.27 -22.88
C PRO A 912 2.82 -14.52 -23.30
N GLY A 913 3.83 -14.35 -24.16
CA GLY A 913 4.82 -15.39 -24.46
C GLY A 913 4.49 -16.36 -25.61
N ALA A 914 3.42 -16.13 -26.39
CA ALA A 914 3.11 -16.85 -27.64
C ALA A 914 2.96 -15.83 -28.79
N PRO A 915 2.92 -16.26 -30.09
CA PRO A 915 2.64 -15.33 -31.19
C PRO A 915 1.30 -14.64 -30.91
N SER A 916 1.33 -13.35 -30.60
CA SER A 916 0.14 -12.62 -30.14
C SER A 916 -0.87 -12.38 -31.26
N LEU A 917 -0.53 -12.68 -32.52
CA LEU A 917 -1.40 -12.47 -33.67
C LEU A 917 -2.09 -13.77 -34.10
N SER A 918 -3.39 -13.67 -34.40
CA SER A 918 -4.15 -14.76 -35.03
C SER A 918 -3.56 -15.14 -36.39
N ALA A 919 -3.97 -16.31 -36.90
CA ALA A 919 -3.73 -16.66 -38.29
C ALA A 919 -4.23 -15.56 -39.23
N ALA A 920 -3.47 -15.28 -40.30
CA ALA A 920 -3.81 -14.27 -41.28
C ALA A 920 -5.00 -14.72 -42.14
N ILE A 921 -6.00 -13.85 -42.25
CA ILE A 921 -7.21 -14.06 -43.06
C ILE A 921 -7.16 -13.07 -44.23
N SER A 922 -7.24 -13.56 -45.47
CA SER A 922 -7.34 -12.67 -46.63
C SER A 922 -8.73 -12.05 -46.72
N LEU A 923 -8.80 -10.73 -46.81
CA LEU A 923 -10.03 -9.96 -47.01
C LEU A 923 -10.31 -9.69 -48.50
N GLY A 924 -9.39 -10.06 -49.40
CA GLY A 924 -9.47 -9.80 -50.84
C GLY A 924 -8.60 -8.63 -51.31
N LEU A 925 -8.85 -8.18 -52.54
CA LEU A 925 -8.12 -7.07 -53.17
C LEU A 925 -8.83 -5.73 -52.92
N THR A 926 -8.07 -4.66 -52.69
CA THR A 926 -8.62 -3.31 -52.54
C THR A 926 -9.20 -2.74 -53.85
N PRO A 927 -10.29 -1.93 -53.81
CA PRO A 927 -10.97 -1.46 -52.60
C PRO A 927 -11.91 -2.51 -51.98
N ILE A 928 -11.91 -2.56 -50.65
CA ILE A 928 -12.81 -3.37 -49.81
C ILE A 928 -13.80 -2.42 -49.16
N ALA A 929 -15.10 -2.63 -49.38
CA ALA A 929 -16.16 -1.79 -48.82
C ALA A 929 -16.99 -2.56 -47.79
N ALA A 930 -17.30 -1.89 -46.68
CA ALA A 930 -18.21 -2.33 -45.62
C ALA A 930 -17.93 -3.74 -45.07
N HIS A 931 -16.67 -4.12 -44.88
CA HIS A 931 -16.33 -5.42 -44.32
C HIS A 931 -16.46 -5.42 -42.80
N ALA A 932 -17.47 -6.11 -42.26
CA ALA A 932 -17.72 -6.20 -40.82
C ALA A 932 -16.82 -7.26 -40.15
N LEU A 933 -16.15 -6.87 -39.05
CA LEU A 933 -15.28 -7.74 -38.28
C LEU A 933 -16.09 -8.50 -37.21
N ALA A 934 -16.49 -9.72 -37.54
CA ALA A 934 -17.29 -10.59 -36.67
C ALA A 934 -16.64 -10.89 -35.31
N THR A 935 -15.31 -10.75 -35.20
CA THR A 935 -14.58 -10.95 -33.95
C THR A 935 -14.79 -9.78 -32.97
N GLY A 936 -15.31 -8.63 -33.39
CA GLY A 936 -15.69 -7.50 -32.53
C GLY A 936 -14.61 -6.41 -32.37
N PRO A 937 -14.74 -5.47 -31.42
CA PRO A 937 -13.71 -4.45 -31.17
C PRO A 937 -12.39 -5.05 -30.65
N GLY A 938 -11.28 -4.37 -30.90
CA GLY A 938 -9.95 -4.84 -30.50
C GLY A 938 -8.78 -4.24 -31.29
N SER A 939 -7.58 -4.79 -31.08
CA SER A 939 -6.37 -4.45 -31.83
C SER A 939 -6.20 -5.42 -33.00
N TYR A 940 -5.95 -4.88 -34.19
CA TYR A 940 -5.81 -5.62 -35.45
C TYR A 940 -4.58 -5.16 -36.21
N VAL A 941 -4.05 -6.04 -37.06
CA VAL A 941 -2.97 -5.74 -37.98
C VAL A 941 -3.46 -6.04 -39.40
N LEU A 942 -3.50 -5.00 -40.24
CA LEU A 942 -3.80 -5.11 -41.66
C LEU A 942 -2.49 -5.09 -42.45
N THR A 943 -2.25 -6.09 -43.28
CA THR A 943 -1.10 -6.12 -44.21
C THR A 943 -1.61 -5.94 -45.63
N PHE A 944 -1.06 -4.94 -46.34
CA PHE A 944 -1.34 -4.66 -47.73
C PHE A 944 -0.16 -5.12 -48.59
N GLN A 945 -0.42 -5.95 -49.60
CA GLN A 945 0.61 -6.49 -50.47
C GLN A 945 0.18 -6.50 -51.94
N ALA A 946 1.08 -6.08 -52.82
CA ALA A 946 0.88 -6.13 -54.27
C ALA A 946 2.25 -6.28 -54.96
N PRO A 947 2.32 -6.98 -56.12
CA PRO A 947 3.58 -7.17 -56.85
C PRO A 947 4.27 -5.83 -57.20
N GLY A 948 5.57 -5.73 -56.93
CA GLY A 948 6.38 -4.53 -57.22
C GLY A 948 6.16 -3.33 -56.29
N LEU A 949 5.19 -3.41 -55.37
CA LEU A 949 4.91 -2.38 -54.37
C LEU A 949 5.45 -2.80 -52.99
N THR A 950 5.73 -1.80 -52.16
CA THR A 950 6.17 -2.02 -50.79
C THR A 950 5.04 -2.62 -49.96
N ARG A 951 5.32 -3.72 -49.25
CA ARG A 951 4.42 -4.27 -48.25
C ARG A 951 4.16 -3.25 -47.15
N ALA A 952 2.91 -2.84 -46.94
CA ALA A 952 2.54 -1.91 -45.88
C ALA A 952 1.82 -2.65 -44.75
N VAL A 953 2.27 -2.45 -43.52
CA VAL A 953 1.61 -2.98 -42.32
C VAL A 953 0.92 -1.82 -41.61
N LEU A 954 -0.34 -2.01 -41.22
CA LEU A 954 -1.16 -1.02 -40.55
C LEU A 954 -1.83 -1.66 -39.32
N PRO A 955 -1.19 -1.54 -38.14
CA PRO A 955 -1.85 -1.80 -36.87
C PRO A 955 -2.97 -0.78 -36.66
N VAL A 956 -4.12 -1.21 -36.13
CA VAL A 956 -5.29 -0.38 -35.80
C VAL A 956 -5.96 -0.87 -34.53
N VAL A 957 -6.45 0.05 -33.71
CA VAL A 957 -7.40 -0.24 -32.63
C VAL A 957 -8.77 0.22 -33.07
N LEU A 958 -9.74 -0.68 -32.99
CA LEU A 958 -11.11 -0.47 -33.44
C LEU A 958 -12.08 -0.56 -32.26
N ALA A 959 -12.86 0.51 -32.08
CA ALA A 959 -13.93 0.57 -31.09
C ALA A 959 -15.20 -0.17 -31.58
N ALA A 960 -16.15 -0.40 -30.67
CA ALA A 960 -17.40 -1.08 -31.02
C ALA A 960 -18.21 -0.23 -32.02
N GLY A 961 -18.66 -0.87 -33.10
CA GLY A 961 -19.47 -0.25 -34.16
C GLY A 961 -18.74 0.83 -34.97
N GLU A 962 -17.42 0.94 -34.80
CA GLU A 962 -16.62 1.93 -35.53
C GLU A 962 -16.52 1.58 -37.02
N ASN A 963 -16.67 2.58 -37.89
CA ASN A 963 -16.31 2.44 -39.31
C ASN A 963 -14.93 3.06 -39.57
N LEU A 964 -13.93 2.21 -39.83
CA LEU A 964 -12.59 2.65 -40.23
C LEU A 964 -12.54 2.83 -41.75
N GLN A 965 -12.41 4.08 -42.17
CA GLN A 965 -12.09 4.45 -43.55
C GLN A 965 -10.58 4.70 -43.69
N ALA A 966 -9.89 3.88 -44.47
CA ALA A 966 -8.44 3.99 -44.66
C ALA A 966 -8.06 3.90 -46.15
N ARG A 967 -7.35 4.93 -46.63
CA ARG A 967 -6.73 4.94 -47.96
C ARG A 967 -5.21 4.91 -47.79
N ILE A 968 -4.59 3.79 -48.18
CA ILE A 968 -3.17 3.53 -47.92
C ILE A 968 -2.34 3.66 -49.21
N PRO A 969 -1.48 4.68 -49.32
CA PRO A 969 -0.55 4.78 -50.44
C PRO A 969 0.52 3.69 -50.34
N LEU A 970 0.81 3.02 -51.46
CA LEU A 970 1.81 1.97 -51.56
C LEU A 970 2.94 2.43 -52.50
N PRO A 971 4.08 2.89 -51.98
CA PRO A 971 5.22 3.25 -52.81
C PRO A 971 5.79 2.01 -53.51
N ARG A 972 6.57 2.20 -54.58
CA ARG A 972 7.27 1.08 -55.22
C ARG A 972 8.33 0.54 -54.27
N ALA A 973 8.55 -0.78 -54.31
CA ALA A 973 9.59 -1.41 -53.49
C ALA A 973 10.98 -0.81 -53.75
N ALA A 974 11.26 -0.40 -55.01
CA ALA A 974 12.52 0.23 -55.41
C ALA A 974 12.71 1.67 -54.88
N ASP A 975 11.63 2.35 -54.46
CA ASP A 975 11.69 3.72 -53.93
C ASP A 975 11.95 3.74 -52.41
N VAL A 976 11.91 2.58 -51.75
CA VAL A 976 12.24 2.43 -50.32
C VAL A 976 13.72 2.01 -50.23
N PRO A 977 14.60 2.86 -49.66
CA PRO A 977 16.01 2.53 -49.53
C PRO A 977 16.26 1.27 -48.70
N GLU A 978 17.33 0.55 -49.03
CA GLU A 978 17.76 -0.61 -48.24
C GLU A 978 17.96 -0.23 -46.78
N GLY A 979 17.51 -1.09 -45.86
CA GLY A 979 17.57 -0.83 -44.43
C GLY A 979 16.46 0.09 -43.88
N PHE A 980 15.52 0.58 -44.70
CA PHE A 980 14.38 1.38 -44.25
C PHE A 980 13.07 0.60 -44.24
N VAL A 981 12.16 1.00 -43.35
CA VAL A 981 10.79 0.52 -43.23
C VAL A 981 9.84 1.65 -43.60
N TYR A 982 8.88 1.36 -44.48
CA TYR A 982 7.80 2.27 -44.78
C TYR A 982 6.67 2.13 -43.76
N ILE A 983 6.35 3.24 -43.08
CA ILE A 983 5.21 3.32 -42.17
C ILE A 983 4.11 4.12 -42.88
N PRO A 984 2.94 3.50 -43.18
CA PRO A 984 1.85 4.17 -43.87
C PRO A 984 1.19 5.24 -42.98
N PRO A 985 0.47 6.23 -43.54
CA PRO A 985 -0.31 7.18 -42.73
C PRO A 985 -1.33 6.46 -41.84
N GLY A 986 -1.57 6.97 -40.64
CA GLY A 986 -2.52 6.36 -39.72
C GLY A 986 -2.54 6.96 -38.33
N ARG A 987 -3.56 6.57 -37.56
CA ARG A 987 -3.77 6.97 -36.17
C ARG A 987 -3.19 5.94 -35.19
N PHE A 988 -2.80 6.40 -34.01
CA PHE A 988 -2.31 5.56 -32.92
C PHE A 988 -2.50 6.23 -31.56
N LEU A 989 -2.34 5.48 -30.46
CA LEU A 989 -2.35 6.02 -29.11
C LEU A 989 -0.95 6.53 -28.71
N PHE A 990 -0.84 7.80 -28.33
CA PHE A 990 0.39 8.48 -27.91
C PHE A 990 0.32 8.91 -26.43
N GLY A 991 1.38 8.69 -25.66
CA GLY A 991 1.46 9.05 -24.24
C GLY A 991 1.36 7.85 -23.28
N SER A 992 0.89 8.11 -22.05
CA SER A 992 0.76 7.12 -20.97
C SER A 992 -0.58 7.24 -20.24
N SER A 993 -1.14 6.09 -19.87
CA SER A 993 -2.33 5.95 -19.01
C SER A 993 -1.97 5.51 -17.58
N ASP A 994 -0.68 5.54 -17.23
CA ASP A 994 -0.21 5.20 -15.88
C ASP A 994 -0.69 6.25 -14.85
N ASP A 995 -0.50 5.93 -13.56
CA ASP A 995 -0.75 6.89 -12.48
C ASP A 995 0.03 8.21 -12.69
N GLU A 996 -0.54 9.31 -12.20
CA GLU A 996 0.00 10.66 -12.43
C GLU A 996 1.43 10.82 -11.92
N ALA A 997 1.80 10.19 -10.80
CA ALA A 997 3.17 10.26 -10.28
C ALA A 997 4.15 9.60 -11.27
N LEU A 998 3.85 8.38 -11.74
CA LEU A 998 4.71 7.67 -12.70
C LEU A 998 4.73 8.38 -14.07
N ARG A 999 3.56 8.82 -14.56
CA ARG A 999 3.41 9.48 -15.85
C ARG A 999 4.17 10.81 -15.90
N ARG A 1000 4.01 11.66 -14.88
CA ARG A 1000 4.55 13.04 -14.88
C ARG A 1000 5.98 13.09 -14.40
N GLU A 1001 6.31 12.40 -13.31
CA GLU A 1001 7.61 12.57 -12.63
C GLU A 1001 8.68 11.66 -13.25
N PHE A 1002 8.33 10.43 -13.63
CA PHE A 1002 9.30 9.46 -14.14
C PHE A 1002 9.33 9.40 -15.67
N LEU A 1003 8.19 9.09 -16.31
CA LEU A 1003 8.11 8.92 -17.76
C LEU A 1003 8.07 10.25 -18.51
N GLN A 1004 7.70 11.32 -17.81
CA GLN A 1004 7.44 12.65 -18.37
C GLN A 1004 6.55 12.61 -19.63
N ALA A 1005 5.58 11.70 -19.67
CA ALA A 1005 4.72 11.47 -20.82
C ALA A 1005 3.41 12.28 -20.71
N PRO A 1006 2.83 12.77 -21.83
CA PRO A 1006 1.48 13.32 -21.81
C PRO A 1006 0.43 12.23 -21.51
N PRO A 1007 -0.80 12.63 -21.17
CA PRO A 1007 -1.92 11.69 -21.08
C PRO A 1007 -2.10 10.92 -22.39
N LEU A 1008 -2.41 9.63 -22.28
CA LEU A 1008 -2.65 8.75 -23.43
C LEU A 1008 -3.80 9.30 -24.28
N ARG A 1009 -3.54 9.59 -25.56
CA ARG A 1009 -4.52 10.14 -26.49
C ARG A 1009 -4.27 9.66 -27.91
N GLN A 1010 -5.27 9.77 -28.77
CA GLN A 1010 -5.12 9.42 -30.18
C GLN A 1010 -4.42 10.54 -30.95
N VAL A 1011 -3.38 10.21 -31.71
CA VAL A 1011 -2.64 11.11 -32.60
C VAL A 1011 -2.57 10.47 -33.99
N THR A 1012 -2.44 11.28 -35.05
CA THR A 1012 -2.29 10.81 -36.43
C THR A 1012 -0.94 11.25 -37.00
N THR A 1013 -0.27 10.37 -37.73
CA THR A 1013 0.94 10.71 -38.49
C THR A 1013 0.70 10.52 -39.99
N GLY A 1014 1.42 11.28 -40.82
CA GLY A 1014 1.55 10.98 -42.24
C GLY A 1014 2.33 9.70 -42.51
N GLY A 1015 2.56 9.39 -43.79
CA GLY A 1015 3.47 8.31 -44.19
C GLY A 1015 4.93 8.76 -44.13
N TYR A 1016 5.83 7.90 -43.65
CA TYR A 1016 7.25 8.20 -43.53
C TYR A 1016 8.11 6.93 -43.65
N LEU A 1017 9.39 7.13 -43.89
CA LEU A 1017 10.42 6.11 -43.81
C LEU A 1017 11.15 6.24 -42.47
N ILE A 1018 11.46 5.10 -41.86
CA ILE A 1018 12.30 5.01 -40.67
C ILE A 1018 13.35 3.91 -40.87
N ALA A 1019 14.58 4.14 -40.43
CA ALA A 1019 15.60 3.11 -40.48
C ALA A 1019 15.18 1.90 -39.61
N ARG A 1020 15.36 0.69 -40.15
CA ARG A 1020 15.03 -0.58 -39.48
C ARG A 1020 15.81 -0.74 -38.18
N HIS A 1021 17.03 -0.22 -38.15
CA HIS A 1021 17.97 -0.28 -37.04
C HIS A 1021 18.44 1.12 -36.65
N GLU A 1022 19.09 1.19 -35.50
CA GLU A 1022 19.88 2.35 -35.06
C GLU A 1022 21.03 2.61 -36.04
N LEU A 1023 21.45 3.87 -36.16
CA LEU A 1023 22.61 4.24 -36.98
C LEU A 1023 23.88 3.56 -36.43
N THR A 1024 24.70 2.96 -37.29
CA THR A 1024 25.88 2.21 -36.84
C THR A 1024 27.16 3.05 -36.80
N PHE A 1025 28.19 2.56 -36.07
CA PHE A 1025 29.53 3.14 -36.14
C PHE A 1025 30.09 3.15 -37.56
N ALA A 1026 29.92 2.08 -38.35
CA ALA A 1026 30.39 2.01 -39.74
C ALA A 1026 29.85 3.17 -40.59
N GLU A 1027 28.54 3.42 -40.50
CA GLU A 1027 27.88 4.51 -41.23
C GLU A 1027 28.33 5.89 -40.75
N TRP A 1028 28.59 6.04 -39.45
CA TRP A 1028 29.13 7.29 -38.90
C TRP A 1028 30.58 7.55 -39.34
N LEU A 1029 31.43 6.52 -39.40
CA LEU A 1029 32.80 6.65 -39.87
C LEU A 1029 32.85 7.08 -41.34
N ALA A 1030 31.96 6.56 -42.19
CA ALA A 1030 31.82 7.03 -43.57
C ALA A 1030 31.44 8.53 -43.66
N PHE A 1031 30.64 9.03 -42.71
CA PHE A 1031 30.37 10.47 -42.59
C PHE A 1031 31.62 11.24 -42.16
N LEU A 1032 32.35 10.76 -41.15
CA LEU A 1032 33.59 11.40 -40.70
C LEU A 1032 34.65 11.47 -41.80
N ASP A 1033 34.77 10.45 -42.65
CA ASP A 1033 35.73 10.42 -43.76
C ASP A 1033 35.35 11.35 -44.91
N ALA A 1034 34.07 11.72 -45.03
CA ALA A 1034 33.59 12.72 -45.99
C ALA A 1034 33.78 14.18 -45.51
N LEU A 1035 34.20 14.39 -44.26
CA LEU A 1035 34.37 15.73 -43.67
C LEU A 1035 35.81 16.25 -43.78
N PRO A 1036 36.01 17.58 -43.85
CA PRO A 1036 37.33 18.17 -43.73
C PRO A 1036 37.92 17.93 -42.32
N PRO A 1037 39.25 17.90 -42.14
CA PRO A 1037 39.91 17.48 -40.89
C PRO A 1037 39.42 18.18 -39.62
N ASP A 1038 39.13 19.48 -39.68
CA ASP A 1038 38.65 20.25 -38.53
C ASP A 1038 37.22 19.86 -38.13
N ALA A 1039 36.35 19.63 -39.12
CA ALA A 1039 34.99 19.15 -38.88
C ALA A 1039 34.99 17.70 -38.41
N GLN A 1040 35.88 16.87 -38.96
CA GLN A 1040 36.11 15.50 -38.50
C GLN A 1040 36.44 15.50 -36.99
N ARG A 1041 37.46 16.26 -36.55
CA ARG A 1041 37.84 16.31 -35.12
C ARG A 1041 36.72 16.76 -34.19
N ARG A 1042 35.92 17.76 -34.59
CA ARG A 1042 34.78 18.24 -33.79
C ARG A 1042 33.67 17.20 -33.67
N ARG A 1043 33.44 16.43 -34.73
CA ARG A 1043 32.31 15.49 -34.84
C ARG A 1043 32.69 14.05 -34.49
N THR A 1044 33.97 13.76 -34.21
CA THR A 1044 34.39 12.45 -33.70
C THR A 1044 33.67 12.17 -32.37
N PRO A 1045 32.94 11.05 -32.25
CA PRO A 1045 32.27 10.64 -31.02
C PRO A 1045 33.26 10.49 -29.87
N GLY A 1046 32.86 11.00 -28.71
CA GLY A 1046 33.71 10.91 -27.54
C GLY A 1046 33.13 11.60 -26.32
N VAL A 1047 33.23 10.92 -25.18
CA VAL A 1047 32.80 11.43 -23.87
C VAL A 1047 33.56 10.68 -22.78
N ARG A 1048 33.81 11.35 -21.65
CA ARG A 1048 34.13 10.71 -20.38
C ARG A 1048 33.21 11.28 -19.32
N SER A 1049 32.38 10.43 -18.74
CA SER A 1049 31.36 10.82 -17.76
C SER A 1049 31.27 9.77 -16.65
N THR A 1050 30.44 10.03 -15.63
CA THR A 1050 30.10 9.05 -14.60
C THR A 1050 29.32 7.86 -15.16
N ALA A 1051 28.63 8.02 -16.29
CA ALA A 1051 27.91 6.94 -16.97
C ALA A 1051 28.82 6.02 -17.80
N GLY A 1052 30.11 6.37 -17.93
CA GLY A 1052 31.10 5.64 -18.71
C GLY A 1052 31.85 6.54 -19.70
N ALA A 1053 32.72 5.94 -20.50
CA ALA A 1053 33.53 6.65 -21.48
C ALA A 1053 33.52 5.98 -22.85
N LEU A 1054 33.66 6.80 -23.88
CA LEU A 1054 33.85 6.38 -25.26
C LEU A 1054 34.86 7.32 -25.91
N ALA A 1055 35.78 6.78 -26.69
CA ALA A 1055 36.65 7.58 -27.55
C ALA A 1055 36.95 6.84 -28.85
N LEU A 1056 36.97 7.58 -29.96
CA LEU A 1056 37.44 7.10 -31.25
C LEU A 1056 38.77 7.77 -31.60
N THR A 1057 39.76 6.97 -31.99
CA THR A 1057 41.09 7.43 -32.39
C THR A 1057 41.40 6.96 -33.80
N ARG A 1058 41.97 7.82 -34.63
CA ARG A 1058 42.37 7.48 -36.01
C ARG A 1058 43.75 6.86 -36.03
N GLU A 1059 43.89 5.73 -36.70
CA GLU A 1059 45.14 4.96 -36.86
C GLU A 1059 45.54 4.85 -38.35
N THR A 1060 46.73 4.34 -38.64
CA THR A 1060 47.24 4.19 -40.02
C THR A 1060 46.41 3.22 -40.86
N SER A 1061 45.80 2.20 -40.24
CA SER A 1061 45.00 1.16 -40.90
C SER A 1061 43.48 1.30 -40.68
N GLY A 1062 43.00 2.40 -40.07
CA GLY A 1062 41.57 2.61 -39.83
C GLY A 1062 41.27 3.41 -38.56
N TRP A 1063 40.23 3.01 -37.83
CA TRP A 1063 39.83 3.61 -36.55
C TRP A 1063 39.96 2.60 -35.41
N ARG A 1064 40.29 3.10 -34.21
CA ARG A 1064 40.26 2.36 -32.95
C ARG A 1064 39.22 2.93 -32.00
N LEU A 1065 38.34 2.05 -31.52
CA LEU A 1065 37.35 2.33 -30.49
C LEU A 1065 37.94 2.03 -29.11
N MET A 1066 37.77 2.94 -28.16
CA MET A 1066 37.80 2.69 -26.73
C MET A 1066 36.38 2.86 -26.21
N LEU A 1067 35.82 1.80 -25.63
CA LEU A 1067 34.48 1.77 -25.06
C LEU A 1067 34.58 1.31 -23.61
N GLN A 1068 34.09 2.10 -22.68
CA GLN A 1068 34.15 1.85 -21.26
C GLN A 1068 32.73 2.00 -20.66
N PRO A 1069 31.86 0.97 -20.79
CA PRO A 1069 30.49 1.00 -20.26
C PRO A 1069 30.45 0.94 -18.73
N THR A 1070 31.45 0.31 -18.13
CA THR A 1070 31.68 0.24 -16.67
C THR A 1070 33.12 0.63 -16.37
N GLN A 1071 33.76 0.13 -15.30
CA GLN A 1071 35.14 0.51 -14.99
C GLN A 1071 36.18 -0.09 -15.94
N HIS A 1072 35.81 -1.09 -16.76
CA HIS A 1072 36.76 -1.78 -17.64
C HIS A 1072 36.67 -1.24 -19.08
N PRO A 1073 37.72 -0.59 -19.61
CA PRO A 1073 37.74 -0.16 -21.00
C PRO A 1073 38.00 -1.36 -21.93
N LEU A 1074 37.21 -1.44 -22.99
CA LEU A 1074 37.34 -2.36 -24.11
C LEU A 1074 37.95 -1.59 -25.28
N TYR A 1075 38.86 -2.24 -26.00
CA TYR A 1075 39.52 -1.67 -27.17
C TYR A 1075 39.32 -2.60 -28.35
N ALA A 1076 39.03 -2.02 -29.51
CA ALA A 1076 39.01 -2.76 -30.76
C ALA A 1076 39.41 -1.83 -31.91
N SER A 1077 40.31 -2.31 -32.77
CA SER A 1077 40.67 -1.65 -34.01
C SER A 1077 39.70 -2.08 -35.13
N SER A 1078 39.70 -1.37 -36.26
CA SER A 1078 38.89 -1.74 -37.42
C SER A 1078 39.27 -3.15 -37.91
N GLY A 1079 38.30 -4.06 -38.04
CA GLY A 1079 38.52 -5.46 -38.37
C GLY A 1079 38.77 -6.39 -37.16
N GLU A 1080 38.89 -5.84 -35.95
CA GLU A 1080 38.95 -6.61 -34.71
C GLU A 1080 37.59 -6.56 -33.99
N PRO A 1081 37.05 -7.70 -33.50
CA PRO A 1081 35.81 -7.68 -32.75
C PRO A 1081 36.02 -7.15 -31.31
N ILE A 1082 34.97 -6.55 -30.73
CA ILE A 1082 34.91 -6.34 -29.27
C ILE A 1082 34.55 -7.68 -28.60
N ARG A 1083 35.23 -7.96 -27.48
CA ARG A 1083 34.92 -9.11 -26.62
C ARG A 1083 34.49 -8.64 -25.23
N TYR A 1084 33.26 -8.98 -24.83
CA TYR A 1084 32.75 -8.73 -23.49
C TYR A 1084 33.06 -9.92 -22.57
N PRO A 1085 33.91 -9.74 -21.55
CA PRO A 1085 34.31 -10.84 -20.68
C PRO A 1085 33.18 -11.36 -19.76
N GLY A 1086 32.10 -10.59 -19.56
CA GLY A 1086 30.96 -10.97 -18.72
C GLY A 1086 29.72 -11.49 -19.48
N ARG A 1087 29.85 -11.81 -20.77
CA ARG A 1087 28.74 -12.32 -21.60
C ARG A 1087 28.89 -13.80 -21.89
N ASP A 1088 27.80 -14.55 -21.76
CA ASP A 1088 27.67 -15.97 -22.12
C ASP A 1088 27.18 -16.16 -23.57
N ARG A 1089 26.43 -15.18 -24.09
CA ARG A 1089 25.96 -15.07 -25.48
C ARG A 1089 26.30 -13.70 -26.06
N ARG A 1090 26.49 -13.60 -27.38
CA ARG A 1090 26.91 -12.36 -28.06
C ARG A 1090 28.17 -11.72 -27.42
N ALA A 1091 29.05 -12.58 -26.91
CA ALA A 1091 30.25 -12.15 -26.18
C ALA A 1091 31.34 -11.58 -27.10
N VAL A 1092 31.30 -11.93 -28.39
CA VAL A 1092 32.22 -11.44 -29.42
C VAL A 1092 31.37 -10.83 -30.52
N GLN A 1093 31.59 -9.55 -30.81
CA GLN A 1093 30.75 -8.79 -31.74
C GLN A 1093 31.59 -7.80 -32.53
N ASP A 1094 31.12 -7.48 -33.74
CA ASP A 1094 31.70 -6.45 -34.58
C ASP A 1094 31.25 -5.06 -34.10
N TRP A 1095 32.19 -4.28 -33.54
CA TRP A 1095 31.88 -2.95 -33.02
C TRP A 1095 31.49 -1.96 -34.12
N LEU A 1096 31.83 -2.21 -35.39
CA LEU A 1096 31.38 -1.40 -36.51
C LEU A 1096 29.85 -1.50 -36.72
N ARG A 1097 29.24 -2.59 -36.25
CA ARG A 1097 27.79 -2.84 -36.29
C ARG A 1097 27.07 -2.47 -34.99
N PHE A 1098 27.78 -1.95 -33.99
CA PHE A 1098 27.14 -1.36 -32.81
C PHE A 1098 26.41 -0.06 -33.18
N PRO A 1099 25.34 0.29 -32.44
CA PRO A 1099 24.73 1.59 -32.58
C PRO A 1099 25.76 2.67 -32.25
N ILE A 1100 25.75 3.74 -33.03
CA ILE A 1100 26.50 4.95 -32.74
C ILE A 1100 26.04 5.50 -31.39
N SER A 1101 27.00 5.95 -30.58
CA SER A 1101 26.69 6.65 -29.33
C SER A 1101 27.73 7.72 -29.02
N ALA A 1102 27.54 8.45 -27.90
CA ALA A 1102 28.38 9.60 -27.53
C ALA A 1102 28.39 10.71 -28.59
N ILE A 1103 27.24 10.94 -29.21
CA ILE A 1103 26.99 12.02 -30.17
C ILE A 1103 25.98 13.03 -29.59
N SER A 1104 26.21 14.31 -29.86
CA SER A 1104 25.27 15.37 -29.47
C SER A 1104 24.13 15.51 -30.48
N LEU A 1105 23.09 16.24 -30.12
CA LEU A 1105 21.99 16.55 -31.04
C LEU A 1105 22.49 17.34 -32.27
N GLU A 1106 23.50 18.19 -32.09
CA GLU A 1106 24.12 18.94 -33.18
C GLU A 1106 24.90 18.02 -34.13
N ASP A 1107 25.61 17.03 -33.59
CA ASP A 1107 26.31 16.02 -34.39
C ASP A 1107 25.29 15.23 -35.23
N ALA A 1108 24.20 14.77 -34.60
CA ALA A 1108 23.12 14.06 -35.28
C ALA A 1108 22.51 14.87 -36.43
N ARG A 1109 22.22 16.17 -36.21
CA ARG A 1109 21.73 17.07 -37.27
C ARG A 1109 22.73 17.23 -38.41
N ALA A 1110 24.02 17.29 -38.11
CA ALA A 1110 25.05 17.41 -39.14
C ALA A 1110 25.14 16.15 -40.03
N TYR A 1111 25.05 14.96 -39.43
CA TYR A 1111 24.99 13.69 -40.14
C TYR A 1111 23.76 13.61 -41.06
N LEU A 1112 22.58 13.95 -40.54
CA LEU A 1112 21.33 13.96 -41.30
C LEU A 1112 21.39 14.94 -42.49
N ALA A 1113 21.92 16.14 -42.26
CA ALA A 1113 22.09 17.12 -43.33
C ALA A 1113 23.11 16.68 -44.39
N TRP A 1114 24.08 15.83 -44.04
CA TRP A 1114 24.97 15.21 -45.02
C TRP A 1114 24.28 14.12 -45.84
N LEU A 1115 23.45 13.27 -45.22
CA LEU A 1115 22.64 12.29 -45.96
C LEU A 1115 21.71 12.94 -46.98
N ASP A 1116 21.07 14.05 -46.60
CA ASP A 1116 20.20 14.82 -47.48
C ASP A 1116 20.99 15.45 -48.64
N ARG A 1117 22.04 16.23 -48.36
CA ARG A 1117 22.85 16.90 -49.40
C ARG A 1117 23.59 15.94 -50.33
N SER A 1118 23.97 14.77 -49.85
CA SER A 1118 24.63 13.74 -50.68
C SER A 1118 23.64 12.98 -51.57
N GLY A 1119 22.32 13.18 -51.39
CA GLY A 1119 21.28 12.45 -52.12
C GLY A 1119 21.14 10.99 -51.68
N ARG A 1120 21.89 10.55 -50.66
CA ARG A 1120 21.82 9.18 -50.13
C ARG A 1120 20.46 8.88 -49.49
N LEU A 1121 19.88 9.88 -48.83
CA LEU A 1121 18.51 9.84 -48.31
C LEU A 1121 17.91 11.25 -48.34
N PRO A 1122 17.21 11.61 -49.44
CA PRO A 1122 16.57 12.92 -49.55
C PRO A 1122 15.56 13.16 -48.42
N GLY A 1123 15.64 14.32 -47.77
CA GLY A 1123 14.80 14.69 -46.63
C GLY A 1123 15.17 14.01 -45.31
N ALA A 1124 16.37 13.43 -45.18
CA ALA A 1124 16.85 12.82 -43.93
C ALA A 1124 16.71 13.78 -42.74
N ARG A 1125 16.08 13.32 -41.67
CA ARG A 1125 15.77 14.11 -40.47
C ARG A 1125 15.63 13.23 -39.22
N LEU A 1126 15.56 13.88 -38.06
CA LEU A 1126 15.16 13.22 -36.81
C LEU A 1126 13.72 12.75 -36.94
N CYS A 1127 13.44 11.56 -36.41
CA CYS A 1127 12.07 11.14 -36.14
C CYS A 1127 11.46 12.14 -35.14
N SER A 1128 10.20 12.54 -35.33
CA SER A 1128 9.46 13.22 -34.27
C SER A 1128 9.08 12.25 -33.16
N GLU A 1129 8.79 12.74 -31.95
CA GLU A 1129 8.27 11.88 -30.86
C GLU A 1129 7.03 11.08 -31.32
N TYR A 1130 6.15 11.66 -32.16
CA TYR A 1130 5.00 10.95 -32.73
C TYR A 1130 5.40 9.81 -33.67
N GLU A 1131 6.31 10.06 -34.62
CA GLU A 1131 6.77 9.06 -35.57
C GLU A 1131 7.55 7.93 -34.89
N TRP A 1132 8.38 8.29 -33.91
CA TRP A 1132 9.19 7.34 -33.16
C TRP A 1132 8.31 6.42 -32.32
N GLU A 1133 7.41 7.00 -31.52
CA GLU A 1133 6.53 6.23 -30.63
C GLU A 1133 5.56 5.36 -31.42
N ARG A 1134 5.02 5.86 -32.54
CA ARG A 1134 4.19 5.06 -33.44
C ARG A 1134 4.98 3.89 -34.03
N ALA A 1135 6.20 4.13 -34.52
CA ALA A 1135 7.06 3.07 -35.05
C ALA A 1135 7.34 1.99 -34.00
N ALA A 1136 7.47 2.37 -32.73
CA ALA A 1136 7.67 1.46 -31.61
C ALA A 1136 6.41 0.65 -31.29
N ARG A 1137 5.27 1.30 -31.01
CA ARG A 1137 4.10 0.62 -30.42
C ARG A 1137 3.06 0.13 -31.43
N GLY A 1138 3.08 0.60 -32.68
CA GLY A 1138 1.95 0.37 -33.57
C GLY A 1138 0.79 1.33 -33.29
N ALA A 1139 -0.39 0.79 -32.99
CA ALA A 1139 -1.62 1.56 -32.80
C ALA A 1139 -2.19 1.54 -31.38
N ASP A 1140 -1.83 0.54 -30.57
CA ASP A 1140 -2.36 0.33 -29.23
C ASP A 1140 -1.45 0.91 -28.14
N ALA A 1141 -1.80 0.65 -26.88
CA ALA A 1141 -1.13 1.21 -25.71
C ALA A 1141 -0.01 0.29 -25.16
N ARG A 1142 0.56 -0.60 -26.00
CA ARG A 1142 1.60 -1.53 -25.57
C ARG A 1142 2.80 -0.82 -24.95
N LEU A 1143 3.36 -1.40 -23.90
CA LEU A 1143 4.46 -0.79 -23.15
C LEU A 1143 5.80 -0.85 -23.88
N PHE A 1144 6.02 -1.89 -24.69
CA PHE A 1144 7.23 -2.15 -25.46
C PHE A 1144 6.87 -2.51 -26.90
N PRO A 1145 7.82 -2.48 -27.86
CA PRO A 1145 7.50 -2.74 -29.26
C PRO A 1145 6.84 -4.10 -29.51
N MET A 1146 7.27 -5.12 -28.78
CA MET A 1146 6.79 -6.49 -28.88
C MET A 1146 5.52 -6.79 -28.05
N GLY A 1147 5.09 -5.88 -27.19
CA GLY A 1147 3.92 -6.08 -26.33
C GLY A 1147 4.08 -5.44 -24.93
N ASP A 1148 3.44 -6.04 -23.92
CA ASP A 1148 3.44 -5.51 -22.55
C ASP A 1148 4.49 -6.15 -21.62
N VAL A 1149 5.18 -7.19 -22.11
CA VAL A 1149 6.21 -7.92 -21.37
C VAL A 1149 7.54 -7.77 -22.09
N LEU A 1150 8.58 -7.43 -21.33
CA LEU A 1150 9.97 -7.39 -21.80
C LEU A 1150 10.76 -8.50 -21.11
N ALA A 1151 10.98 -9.61 -21.81
CA ALA A 1151 11.85 -10.68 -21.33
C ALA A 1151 13.33 -10.31 -21.53
N PRO A 1152 14.27 -10.89 -20.75
CA PRO A 1152 15.68 -10.52 -20.80
C PRO A 1152 16.32 -10.54 -22.20
N ASP A 1153 15.92 -11.45 -23.10
CA ASP A 1153 16.52 -11.56 -24.44
C ASP A 1153 15.72 -10.82 -25.54
N ASP A 1154 14.62 -10.17 -25.20
CA ASP A 1154 13.76 -9.47 -26.18
C ASP A 1154 14.39 -8.15 -26.67
N ALA A 1155 15.33 -7.59 -25.91
CA ALA A 1155 16.03 -6.35 -26.17
C ALA A 1155 17.39 -6.35 -25.43
N ASN A 1156 18.25 -5.37 -25.71
CA ASN A 1156 19.47 -5.13 -24.93
C ASN A 1156 19.25 -4.08 -23.82
N PHE A 1157 19.07 -4.50 -22.57
CA PHE A 1157 18.82 -3.69 -21.39
C PHE A 1157 19.48 -4.30 -20.13
N ASP A 1158 19.24 -3.76 -18.93
CA ASP A 1158 20.00 -4.12 -17.74
C ASP A 1158 19.98 -5.62 -17.37
N GLU A 1159 18.88 -6.33 -17.65
CA GLU A 1159 18.75 -7.76 -17.34
C GLU A 1159 19.20 -8.68 -18.48
N THR A 1160 19.50 -8.18 -19.68
CA THR A 1160 19.82 -9.01 -20.86
C THR A 1160 20.97 -9.98 -20.62
N TYR A 1161 21.95 -9.55 -19.83
CA TYR A 1161 23.12 -10.33 -19.45
C TYR A 1161 23.15 -10.61 -17.93
N GLY A 1162 21.99 -10.63 -17.27
CA GLY A 1162 21.88 -10.90 -15.82
C GLY A 1162 22.55 -9.83 -14.96
N ARG A 1163 22.48 -8.56 -15.38
CA ARG A 1163 23.07 -7.39 -14.71
C ARG A 1163 24.56 -7.49 -14.40
N GLN A 1164 25.30 -8.32 -15.13
CA GLN A 1164 26.75 -8.48 -14.97
C GLN A 1164 27.51 -7.23 -15.43
N PRO A 1165 28.58 -6.79 -14.75
CA PRO A 1165 29.11 -5.45 -14.89
C PRO A 1165 30.02 -5.38 -16.12
N LEU A 1166 30.68 -6.49 -16.42
CA LEU A 1166 31.45 -6.77 -17.62
C LEU A 1166 30.57 -7.25 -18.79
N GLY A 1167 29.27 -7.42 -18.55
CA GLY A 1167 28.27 -7.72 -19.56
C GLY A 1167 27.61 -6.47 -20.14
N PHE A 1168 27.65 -5.32 -19.44
CA PHE A 1168 27.07 -4.07 -19.93
C PHE A 1168 27.76 -3.52 -21.17
N GLY A 1169 26.96 -2.99 -22.08
CA GLY A 1169 27.40 -2.34 -23.30
C GLY A 1169 26.43 -2.59 -24.45
N PRO A 1170 26.64 -1.92 -25.59
CA PRO A 1170 25.86 -2.15 -26.79
C PRO A 1170 25.96 -3.60 -27.29
N ASP A 1171 24.98 -3.97 -28.09
CA ASP A 1171 24.98 -5.14 -28.96
C ASP A 1171 24.95 -4.67 -30.41
N GLU A 1172 25.31 -5.55 -31.34
CA GLU A 1172 25.09 -5.31 -32.77
C GLU A 1172 23.62 -5.00 -33.03
N VAL A 1173 23.37 -3.99 -33.86
CA VAL A 1173 22.00 -3.65 -34.22
C VAL A 1173 21.30 -4.86 -34.86
N GLY A 1174 20.06 -5.13 -34.44
CA GLY A 1174 19.28 -6.29 -34.87
C GLY A 1174 19.62 -7.61 -34.17
N ALA A 1175 20.47 -7.61 -33.14
CA ALA A 1175 20.82 -8.81 -32.37
C ALA A 1175 19.63 -9.42 -31.59
N HIS A 1176 18.55 -8.65 -31.41
CA HIS A 1176 17.34 -9.04 -30.69
C HIS A 1176 16.13 -9.02 -31.63
N PRO A 1177 15.89 -10.08 -32.41
CA PRO A 1177 14.79 -10.10 -33.39
C PRO A 1177 13.40 -10.03 -32.74
N ALA A 1178 13.27 -10.47 -31.49
CA ALA A 1178 12.04 -10.33 -30.71
C ALA A 1178 11.71 -8.87 -30.36
N SER A 1179 12.67 -7.93 -30.52
CA SER A 1179 12.43 -6.49 -30.33
C SER A 1179 11.61 -5.85 -31.46
N ALA A 1180 11.32 -6.60 -32.53
CA ALA A 1180 10.63 -6.09 -33.69
C ALA A 1180 9.25 -5.51 -33.33
N SER A 1181 9.05 -4.24 -33.68
CA SER A 1181 7.76 -3.59 -33.59
C SER A 1181 6.74 -4.21 -34.55
N PRO A 1182 5.45 -3.86 -34.46
CA PRO A 1182 4.44 -4.32 -35.42
C PRO A 1182 4.76 -3.94 -36.88
N PHE A 1183 5.60 -2.93 -37.11
CA PHE A 1183 6.07 -2.53 -38.43
C PHE A 1183 7.39 -3.22 -38.84
N GLY A 1184 8.01 -4.00 -37.95
CA GLY A 1184 9.29 -4.66 -38.17
C GLY A 1184 10.51 -3.77 -37.96
N VAL A 1185 10.38 -2.69 -37.17
CA VAL A 1185 11.50 -1.84 -36.74
C VAL A 1185 12.08 -2.45 -35.47
N MET A 1186 13.39 -2.61 -35.41
CA MET A 1186 14.09 -3.32 -34.31
C MET A 1186 14.85 -2.34 -33.41
N ASP A 1187 15.18 -2.81 -32.21
CA ASP A 1187 15.98 -2.07 -31.21
C ASP A 1187 15.33 -0.75 -30.73
N LEU A 1188 14.00 -0.66 -30.79
CA LEU A 1188 13.26 0.49 -30.23
C LEU A 1188 13.03 0.39 -28.71
N ALA A 1189 13.37 -0.77 -28.12
CA ALA A 1189 13.56 -0.96 -26.70
C ALA A 1189 14.99 -1.43 -26.49
N GLY A 1190 15.73 -0.78 -25.61
CA GLY A 1190 17.12 -1.12 -25.33
C GLY A 1190 18.14 -0.60 -26.34
N ASN A 1191 19.35 -1.12 -26.23
CA ASN A 1191 20.59 -0.73 -26.89
C ASN A 1191 20.97 0.74 -26.62
N VAL A 1192 20.52 1.72 -27.42
CA VAL A 1192 20.72 3.14 -27.11
C VAL A 1192 19.41 3.93 -27.13
N ILE A 1193 19.30 4.95 -26.26
CA ILE A 1193 18.22 5.93 -26.40
C ILE A 1193 18.51 6.81 -27.60
N GLU A 1194 17.47 7.23 -28.31
CA GLU A 1194 17.62 7.87 -29.61
C GLU A 1194 17.22 9.33 -29.55
N TRP A 1195 18.05 10.21 -30.13
CA TRP A 1195 17.67 11.61 -30.35
C TRP A 1195 16.45 11.71 -31.26
N VAL A 1196 15.45 12.48 -30.83
CA VAL A 1196 14.24 12.76 -31.63
C VAL A 1196 13.93 14.25 -31.66
N ARG A 1197 13.02 14.65 -32.55
CA ARG A 1197 12.47 16.01 -32.59
C ARG A 1197 11.30 16.12 -31.61
N SER A 1198 11.41 17.04 -30.66
CA SER A 1198 10.37 17.31 -29.66
C SER A 1198 9.04 17.72 -30.29
N VAL A 1199 7.95 17.26 -29.67
CA VAL A 1199 6.57 17.70 -29.94
C VAL A 1199 6.02 18.58 -28.80
N ARG A 1200 6.88 19.05 -27.89
CA ARG A 1200 6.49 19.99 -26.83
C ARG A 1200 6.93 21.40 -27.12
N GLU A 1201 8.20 21.56 -27.47
CA GLU A 1201 8.82 22.87 -27.67
C GLU A 1201 9.75 22.84 -28.89
N PRO A 1202 9.70 23.88 -29.75
CA PRO A 1202 10.63 23.98 -30.86
C PRO A 1202 12.09 23.96 -30.37
N GLY A 1203 12.87 23.02 -30.90
CA GLY A 1203 14.32 22.96 -30.64
C GLY A 1203 14.73 22.29 -29.33
N GLU A 1204 13.78 21.89 -28.47
CA GLU A 1204 14.07 21.12 -27.26
C GLU A 1204 14.79 19.80 -27.61
N ALA A 1205 15.86 19.51 -26.88
CA ALA A 1205 16.61 18.28 -27.03
C ALA A 1205 15.99 17.19 -26.16
N VAL A 1206 15.54 16.12 -26.81
CA VAL A 1206 14.85 15.02 -26.15
C VAL A 1206 15.28 13.70 -26.80
N ALA A 1207 15.46 12.69 -25.95
CA ALA A 1207 15.71 11.32 -26.36
C ALA A 1207 14.54 10.41 -25.96
N ARG A 1208 14.36 9.34 -26.72
CA ARG A 1208 13.28 8.36 -26.57
C ARG A 1208 13.83 6.94 -26.59
N GLY A 1209 13.07 6.02 -25.99
CA GLY A 1209 13.41 4.60 -25.94
C GLY A 1209 14.15 4.21 -24.68
N GLY A 1210 15.02 3.22 -24.79
CA GLY A 1210 15.74 2.63 -23.68
C GLY A 1210 17.19 2.36 -24.01
N SER A 1211 17.95 1.79 -23.08
CA SER A 1211 19.37 1.53 -23.28
C SER A 1211 19.80 0.26 -22.55
N TRP A 1212 20.93 -0.32 -22.97
CA TRP A 1212 21.60 -1.46 -22.35
C TRP A 1212 21.86 -1.32 -20.84
N TYR A 1213 21.83 -0.10 -20.29
CA TYR A 1213 22.01 0.15 -18.85
C TYR A 1213 20.70 0.33 -18.06
N TYR A 1214 19.59 0.53 -18.76
CA TYR A 1214 18.34 0.95 -18.14
C TYR A 1214 17.47 -0.24 -17.75
N ASP A 1215 16.66 -0.03 -16.69
CA ASP A 1215 15.69 -1.01 -16.23
C ASP A 1215 14.48 -1.11 -17.17
N ARG A 1216 13.61 -2.09 -16.91
CA ARG A 1216 12.40 -2.32 -17.73
C ARG A 1216 11.49 -1.10 -17.83
N ILE A 1217 11.34 -0.29 -16.77
CA ILE A 1217 10.42 0.86 -16.80
C ILE A 1217 10.98 1.95 -17.71
N SER A 1218 12.29 2.20 -17.59
CA SER A 1218 13.01 3.19 -18.38
C SER A 1218 13.09 2.83 -19.87
N ASN A 1219 12.98 1.54 -20.21
CA ASN A 1219 12.94 1.02 -21.59
C ASN A 1219 11.55 1.05 -22.25
N ARG A 1220 10.51 1.57 -21.57
CA ARG A 1220 9.16 1.65 -22.17
C ARG A 1220 9.13 2.62 -23.35
N SER A 1221 8.32 2.31 -24.35
CA SER A 1221 8.18 3.12 -25.57
C SER A 1221 7.58 4.51 -25.32
N ASN A 1222 6.97 4.77 -24.15
CA ASN A 1222 6.48 6.09 -23.73
C ASN A 1222 7.48 6.93 -22.92
N SER A 1223 8.66 6.38 -22.58
CA SER A 1223 9.69 7.05 -21.78
C SER A 1223 10.27 8.26 -22.51
N ARG A 1224 10.25 9.42 -21.85
CA ARG A 1224 10.73 10.70 -22.38
C ARG A 1224 11.89 11.23 -21.54
N MET A 1225 13.03 11.51 -22.17
CA MET A 1225 14.22 12.02 -21.49
C MET A 1225 14.67 13.35 -22.10
N PRO A 1226 14.25 14.50 -21.56
CA PRO A 1226 14.81 15.79 -21.97
C PRO A 1226 16.29 15.85 -21.57
N ASN A 1227 17.11 16.42 -22.45
CA ASN A 1227 18.56 16.52 -22.27
C ASN A 1227 19.05 17.86 -22.82
N GLU A 1228 20.34 18.17 -22.61
CA GLU A 1228 20.95 19.33 -23.23
C GLU A 1228 21.37 19.03 -24.68
N PRO A 1229 21.19 19.96 -25.65
CA PRO A 1229 21.53 19.73 -27.06
C PRO A 1229 23.00 19.36 -27.31
N TRP A 1230 23.92 19.84 -26.46
CA TRP A 1230 25.36 19.57 -26.54
C TRP A 1230 25.81 18.34 -25.77
N LEU A 1231 24.90 17.69 -25.02
CA LEU A 1231 25.24 16.50 -24.24
C LEU A 1231 25.67 15.38 -25.16
N ARG A 1232 26.82 14.79 -24.88
CA ARG A 1232 27.24 13.49 -25.40
C ARG A 1232 27.17 12.49 -24.25
N ASP A 1233 26.51 11.37 -24.45
CA ASP A 1233 26.41 10.28 -23.49
C ASP A 1233 26.54 8.95 -24.23
N ILE A 1234 27.23 7.98 -23.64
CA ILE A 1234 27.54 6.69 -24.29
C ILE A 1234 26.29 5.82 -24.55
N ARG A 1235 25.14 6.22 -24.01
CA ARG A 1235 23.84 5.57 -24.18
C ARG A 1235 22.95 6.28 -25.18
N ILE A 1236 23.34 7.45 -25.70
CA ILE A 1236 22.52 8.25 -26.61
C ILE A 1236 23.05 8.11 -28.04
N GLY A 1237 22.21 7.62 -28.93
CA GLY A 1237 22.46 7.45 -30.36
C GLY A 1237 21.45 8.14 -31.25
N LEU A 1238 21.26 7.60 -32.45
CA LEU A 1238 20.43 8.20 -33.49
C LEU A 1238 19.74 7.14 -34.35
N ARG A 1239 18.49 7.40 -34.71
CA ARG A 1239 17.78 6.74 -35.80
C ARG A 1239 17.31 7.75 -36.81
N VAL A 1240 17.39 7.37 -38.08
CA VAL A 1240 17.10 8.25 -39.21
C VAL A 1240 15.65 8.05 -39.68
N CYS A 1241 14.94 9.17 -39.84
CA CYS A 1241 13.65 9.22 -40.52
C CYS A 1241 13.74 10.05 -41.81
N ALA A 1242 12.85 9.78 -42.77
CA ALA A 1242 12.70 10.57 -43.99
C ALA A 1242 11.23 10.62 -44.43
N PRO A 1243 10.82 11.60 -45.26
CA PRO A 1243 9.49 11.59 -45.87
C PRO A 1243 9.23 10.31 -46.67
N ALA A 1244 7.98 9.86 -46.72
CA ALA A 1244 7.61 8.78 -47.61
C ALA A 1244 7.79 9.18 -49.09
N PRO A 1245 8.21 8.25 -49.96
CA PRO A 1245 8.19 8.49 -51.39
C PRO A 1245 6.76 8.82 -51.85
N ALA A 1246 6.61 9.83 -52.70
CA ALA A 1246 5.31 10.12 -53.30
C ALA A 1246 4.90 8.95 -54.20
N PRO A 1247 3.66 8.46 -54.12
CA PRO A 1247 3.16 7.45 -55.06
C PRO A 1247 3.18 8.06 -56.47
N ARG A 1248 4.14 7.65 -57.31
CA ARG A 1248 4.17 8.08 -58.71
C ARG A 1248 3.15 7.27 -59.48
N HIS A 1249 2.13 7.92 -60.04
CA HIS A 1249 1.28 7.31 -61.05
C HIS A 1249 2.17 6.72 -62.15
N THR A 1250 2.18 5.40 -62.29
CA THR A 1250 2.64 4.78 -63.54
C THR A 1250 1.67 5.23 -64.63
N PRO A 1251 2.14 5.85 -65.74
CA PRO A 1251 1.31 6.04 -66.91
C PRO A 1251 0.87 4.70 -67.52
#